data_AF-A0A6H1PAS9-F1
#
_entry.id   AF-A0A6H1PAS9-F1
#
_cell.length_a   1.000
_cell.length_b   1.000
_cell.length_c   1.000
_cell.angle_alpha   90.00
_cell.angle_beta   90.00
_cell.angle_gamma   90.00
#
_symmetry.space_group_name_H-M   'P 1'
#
loop_
_entity.id
_entity.type
_entity.pdbx_description
1 polymer ?
#
loop_
_entity_poly.entity_id
_entity_poly.type
_entity_poly.pdbx_seq_one_letter_code
_entity_poly.pdbx_strand_id
1 'polypeptide(L)'
;MGALVGCKEGINAVIKEKEPGVVRDYAVNSNNIVMNKAGNTIYIANIDVNTVTIVDSQTKKVTAEIPVGKSPVQLTLSPDENSLYVSCRYDNKIDIISIEKEKVVDSLDVGIEPYGVVTSQDGKKLYVANYRSSTLSVIDLTNKKGESEIKVGDRPRTLAITADGHKLYVPHYLDAKISVINTETEKISKVISLADSPDNHDRKKSQGIPNTLEQFVIDPDGKKAWIPHLLTNVDTPIHFQETIFPAISVIDLSTDEELIDERKELFEEINITDKKNDTIITSNPYDVVFHPNGNKAYVVMSGSEDLVVFDLKRGGNATQILRRIEGNNPRGAVISPDGESVYVHNAMSHDLAKISTGGDSPYARAKMKGENLELISKDPLSPLVREGKTIFYSANSEEFATGITGNNWMSCISCHADGETNGLTLKTPKGPRDVPSNVLTTKTGLFMWDGSRDDFTDYLLTVQGEMGGMTEFDPGKPLPEDVEHMYDAMFAYLDDPDSFPVPKSPYRTKDGSLTSTAEDGRKLFEGKAGCIACHAGTQFTDSVKAIDKNGHLTTSNTNYLHDIGTTNPLDKPSKGNARQGFTNPRDTLHFDVPTLRGVWASAPYLHDGSANTIEEVIKRIRYEGKPAFTDGEILKIAEYVRSIE
;
A
#
# COMPACT_ATOMS: atom_id res chain seq x y z
N MET A 1 -41.99 -52.68 -58.86
CA MET A 1 -42.23 -51.84 -57.67
C MET A 1 -41.80 -52.63 -56.45
N GLY A 2 -40.84 -52.11 -55.69
CA GLY A 2 -40.33 -52.69 -54.45
C GLY A 2 -38.81 -52.96 -54.47
N ALA A 3 -38.04 -52.25 -53.64
CA ALA A 3 -37.54 -52.78 -52.36
C ALA A 3 -36.37 -51.93 -51.76
N LEU A 4 -36.49 -51.66 -50.45
CA LEU A 4 -35.48 -51.63 -49.37
C LEU A 4 -34.34 -50.57 -49.27
N VAL A 5 -34.42 -49.79 -48.17
CA VAL A 5 -33.45 -49.55 -47.06
C VAL A 5 -31.95 -49.26 -47.34
N GLY A 6 -31.41 -48.22 -46.68
CA GLY A 6 -29.99 -48.19 -46.23
C GLY A 6 -29.36 -46.81 -46.00
N CYS A 7 -28.96 -46.52 -44.75
CA CYS A 7 -28.16 -45.35 -44.30
C CYS A 7 -26.78 -45.23 -44.99
N LYS A 8 -26.20 -44.01 -45.00
CA LYS A 8 -24.75 -43.79 -44.83
C LYS A 8 -24.45 -42.43 -44.21
N GLU A 9 -23.68 -42.49 -43.11
CA GLU A 9 -23.01 -41.39 -42.42
C GLU A 9 -21.93 -40.74 -43.31
N GLY A 10 -21.65 -39.46 -43.06
CA GLY A 10 -20.51 -38.72 -43.59
C GLY A 10 -19.83 -37.95 -42.47
N ILE A 11 -18.75 -38.52 -41.95
CA ILE A 11 -17.82 -37.95 -40.97
C ILE A 11 -17.02 -36.81 -41.63
N ASN A 12 -16.92 -35.67 -40.97
CA ASN A 12 -15.75 -34.77 -41.05
C ASN A 12 -15.70 -33.93 -39.76
N ALA A 13 -15.17 -34.54 -38.71
CA ALA A 13 -14.68 -33.80 -37.55
C ALA A 13 -13.34 -33.18 -37.93
N VAL A 14 -13.32 -31.85 -38.13
CA VAL A 14 -12.08 -31.08 -38.07
C VAL A 14 -11.70 -31.00 -36.59
N ILE A 15 -10.90 -31.96 -36.12
CA ILE A 15 -10.16 -31.81 -34.88
C ILE A 15 -9.11 -30.75 -35.17
N LYS A 16 -9.38 -29.49 -34.79
CA LYS A 16 -8.28 -28.56 -34.50
C LYS A 16 -7.57 -29.15 -33.29
N GLU A 17 -6.48 -29.85 -33.51
CA GLU A 17 -5.53 -30.14 -32.45
C GLU A 17 -5.11 -28.79 -31.88
N LYS A 18 -5.56 -28.50 -30.66
CA LYS A 18 -5.07 -27.37 -29.86
C LYS A 18 -3.58 -27.64 -29.69
N GLU A 19 -2.72 -26.74 -30.16
CA GLU A 19 -1.30 -26.82 -29.85
C GLU A 19 -1.14 -27.04 -28.33
N PRO A 20 -0.26 -27.96 -27.90
CA PRO A 20 -0.04 -28.18 -26.47
C PRO A 20 0.36 -26.83 -25.85
N GLY A 21 -0.46 -26.35 -24.91
CA GLY A 21 -0.27 -25.03 -24.31
C GLY A 21 1.10 -24.93 -23.62
N VAL A 22 1.69 -23.73 -23.63
CA VAL A 22 2.95 -23.44 -22.94
C VAL A 22 2.72 -23.52 -21.43
N VAL A 23 3.53 -24.34 -20.74
CA VAL A 23 3.55 -24.44 -19.27
C VAL A 23 4.88 -23.87 -18.78
N ARG A 24 4.81 -22.94 -17.82
CA ARG A 24 5.98 -22.42 -17.11
C ARG A 24 6.37 -23.37 -15.97
N ASP A 25 7.66 -23.42 -15.67
CA ASP A 25 8.28 -24.29 -14.66
C ASP A 25 9.06 -23.50 -13.61
N TYR A 26 8.75 -22.20 -13.48
CA TYR A 26 9.36 -21.29 -12.52
C TYR A 26 8.30 -20.51 -11.76
N ALA A 27 8.62 -20.10 -10.54
CA ALA A 27 7.72 -19.31 -9.71
C ALA A 27 7.50 -17.93 -10.34
N VAL A 28 6.29 -17.38 -10.19
CA VAL A 28 5.98 -16.02 -10.64
C VAL A 28 5.24 -15.26 -9.55
N ASN A 29 5.60 -13.99 -9.41
CA ASN A 29 4.90 -13.04 -8.54
C ASN A 29 4.31 -11.89 -9.36
N SER A 30 3.32 -11.23 -8.80
CA SER A 30 2.76 -10.00 -9.35
C SER A 30 3.69 -8.82 -9.04
N ASN A 31 3.88 -7.92 -10.01
CA ASN A 31 4.74 -6.74 -9.84
C ASN A 31 4.28 -5.58 -10.74
N ASN A 32 4.70 -4.35 -10.46
CA ASN A 32 4.43 -3.18 -11.31
C ASN A 32 5.41 -3.07 -12.50
N ILE A 33 6.40 -3.95 -12.56
CA ILE A 33 7.35 -4.11 -13.65
C ILE A 33 7.58 -5.61 -13.90
N VAL A 34 7.51 -6.04 -15.16
CA VAL A 34 7.87 -7.42 -15.54
C VAL A 34 8.76 -7.42 -16.78
N MET A 35 9.59 -8.46 -16.91
CA MET A 35 10.45 -8.67 -18.06
C MET A 35 10.09 -9.98 -18.75
N ASN A 36 10.18 -10.02 -20.07
CA ASN A 36 9.99 -11.25 -20.81
C ASN A 36 11.16 -12.24 -20.62
N LYS A 37 10.94 -13.52 -20.94
CA LYS A 37 11.94 -14.60 -20.80
C LYS A 37 13.25 -14.32 -21.53
N ALA A 38 13.18 -13.66 -22.69
CA ALA A 38 14.36 -13.31 -23.48
C ALA A 38 15.18 -12.16 -22.88
N GLY A 39 14.62 -11.41 -21.92
CA GLY A 39 15.29 -10.32 -21.23
C GLY A 39 15.40 -9.03 -22.03
N ASN A 40 14.76 -8.95 -23.21
CA ASN A 40 14.88 -7.83 -24.13
C ASN A 40 13.69 -6.85 -24.08
N THR A 41 12.57 -7.23 -23.44
CA THR A 41 11.39 -6.38 -23.29
C THR A 41 10.97 -6.26 -21.83
N ILE A 42 10.71 -5.04 -21.39
CA ILE A 42 10.22 -4.71 -20.04
C ILE A 42 8.86 -4.02 -20.18
N TYR A 43 7.90 -4.39 -19.32
CA TYR A 43 6.57 -3.80 -19.24
C TYR A 43 6.39 -3.17 -17.86
N ILE A 44 5.92 -1.92 -17.81
CA ILE A 44 5.81 -1.14 -16.56
C ILE A 44 4.42 -0.53 -16.46
N ALA A 45 3.75 -0.70 -15.32
CA ALA A 45 2.50 0.00 -15.03
C ALA A 45 2.77 1.37 -14.42
N ASN A 46 2.32 2.42 -15.11
CA ASN A 46 2.44 3.81 -14.65
C ASN A 46 1.17 4.19 -13.89
N ILE A 47 1.19 3.97 -12.56
CA ILE A 47 0.03 4.10 -11.66
C ILE A 47 -0.69 5.44 -11.85
N ASP A 48 0.05 6.54 -11.97
CA ASP A 48 -0.53 7.88 -12.03
C ASP A 48 -1.01 8.28 -13.43
N VAL A 49 -0.50 7.62 -14.48
CA VAL A 49 -0.72 8.03 -15.88
C VAL A 49 -1.79 7.18 -16.55
N ASN A 50 -2.17 6.05 -15.95
CA ASN A 50 -3.11 5.07 -16.51
C ASN A 50 -2.61 4.47 -17.83
N THR A 51 -1.30 4.18 -17.88
CA THR A 51 -0.64 3.57 -19.04
C THR A 51 0.24 2.39 -18.62
N VAL A 52 0.52 1.50 -19.58
CA VAL A 52 1.61 0.54 -19.51
C VAL A 52 2.67 0.94 -20.53
N THR A 53 3.90 1.15 -20.10
CA THR A 53 5.04 1.43 -20.98
C THR A 53 5.75 0.13 -21.34
N ILE A 54 6.07 -0.04 -22.63
CA ILE A 54 6.90 -1.12 -23.16
C ILE A 54 8.28 -0.55 -23.50
N VAL A 55 9.32 -1.18 -22.96
CA VAL A 55 10.71 -0.77 -23.14
C VAL A 55 11.50 -1.91 -23.79
N ASP A 56 12.25 -1.59 -24.83
CA ASP A 56 13.35 -2.43 -25.33
C ASP A 56 14.59 -2.20 -24.45
N SER A 57 14.97 -3.23 -23.69
CA SER A 57 16.07 -3.16 -22.72
C SER A 57 17.46 -3.11 -23.37
N GLN A 58 17.58 -3.55 -24.63
CA GLN A 58 18.83 -3.57 -25.39
C GLN A 58 19.10 -2.19 -26.00
N THR A 59 18.09 -1.61 -26.66
CA THR A 59 18.19 -0.29 -27.28
C THR A 59 17.93 0.84 -26.29
N LYS A 60 17.41 0.53 -25.09
CA LYS A 60 17.03 1.46 -24.03
C LYS A 60 16.03 2.51 -24.52
N LYS A 61 14.96 2.04 -25.15
CA LYS A 61 13.93 2.90 -25.74
C LYS A 61 12.55 2.44 -25.33
N VAL A 62 11.69 3.40 -25.04
CA VAL A 62 10.24 3.19 -25.02
C VAL A 62 9.78 2.87 -26.45
N THR A 63 9.14 1.71 -26.63
CA THR A 63 8.57 1.29 -27.92
C THR A 63 7.09 1.57 -28.01
N ALA A 64 6.38 1.53 -26.87
CA ALA A 64 4.96 1.86 -26.79
C ALA A 64 4.58 2.38 -25.40
N GLU A 65 3.55 3.23 -25.35
CA GLU A 65 2.86 3.64 -24.13
C GLU A 65 1.35 3.36 -24.35
N ILE A 66 0.83 2.33 -23.69
CA ILE A 66 -0.50 1.79 -23.96
C ILE A 66 -1.48 2.28 -22.89
N PRO A 67 -2.56 3.01 -23.25
CA PRO A 67 -3.57 3.42 -22.29
C PRO A 67 -4.35 2.21 -21.75
N VAL A 68 -4.59 2.21 -20.45
CA VAL A 68 -5.35 1.19 -19.70
C VAL A 68 -6.35 1.86 -18.76
N GLY A 69 -7.07 1.07 -17.97
CA GLY A 69 -7.95 1.56 -16.90
C GLY A 69 -7.21 2.33 -15.80
N LYS A 70 -8.01 2.91 -14.89
CA LYS A 70 -7.53 3.81 -13.84
C LYS A 70 -6.66 3.09 -12.80
N SER A 71 -5.55 3.74 -12.45
CA SER A 71 -4.56 3.29 -11.47
C SER A 71 -4.09 1.86 -11.75
N PRO A 72 -3.33 1.64 -12.84
CA PRO A 72 -2.76 0.33 -13.13
C PRO A 72 -1.66 0.03 -12.10
N VAL A 73 -1.80 -1.06 -11.33
CA VAL A 73 -0.91 -1.30 -10.18
C VAL A 73 0.08 -2.41 -10.43
N GLN A 74 -0.38 -3.61 -10.79
CA GLN A 74 0.48 -4.75 -11.06
C GLN A 74 0.09 -5.43 -12.37
N LEU A 75 1.03 -6.17 -12.91
CA LEU A 75 0.90 -6.83 -14.20
C LEU A 75 1.55 -8.21 -14.20
N THR A 76 1.08 -9.07 -15.11
CA THR A 76 1.63 -10.42 -15.31
C THR A 76 1.49 -10.86 -16.77
N LEU A 77 2.49 -11.57 -17.27
CA LEU A 77 2.48 -12.16 -18.61
C LEU A 77 1.75 -13.51 -18.61
N SER A 78 1.11 -13.85 -19.73
CA SER A 78 0.74 -15.24 -20.02
C SER A 78 2.00 -16.11 -20.19
N PRO A 79 1.94 -17.44 -19.94
CA PRO A 79 3.10 -18.34 -20.11
C PRO A 79 3.76 -18.28 -21.49
N ASP A 80 2.97 -18.03 -22.54
CA ASP A 80 3.39 -17.88 -23.93
C ASP A 80 3.82 -16.45 -24.30
N GLU A 81 3.74 -15.50 -23.36
CA GLU A 81 4.09 -14.09 -23.51
C GLU A 81 3.32 -13.33 -24.60
N ASN A 82 2.15 -13.84 -25.01
CA ASN A 82 1.29 -13.19 -26.02
C ASN A 82 0.32 -12.16 -25.41
N SER A 83 0.03 -12.27 -24.12
CA SER A 83 -0.90 -11.40 -23.39
C SER A 83 -0.27 -10.87 -22.11
N LEU A 84 -0.59 -9.62 -21.78
CA LEU A 84 -0.26 -8.98 -20.51
C LEU A 84 -1.54 -8.58 -19.80
N TYR A 85 -1.70 -9.03 -18.56
CA TYR A 85 -2.85 -8.73 -17.70
C TYR A 85 -2.47 -7.63 -16.72
N VAL A 86 -3.30 -6.60 -16.59
CA VAL A 86 -3.00 -5.38 -15.82
C VAL A 86 -4.14 -5.11 -14.86
N SER A 87 -3.85 -5.05 -13.55
CA SER A 87 -4.85 -4.69 -12.54
C SER A 87 -5.13 -3.18 -12.56
N CYS A 88 -6.36 -2.80 -12.89
CA CYS A 88 -6.81 -1.41 -12.93
C CYS A 88 -7.63 -1.13 -11.66
N ARG A 89 -6.96 -0.66 -10.61
CA ARG A 89 -7.49 -0.62 -9.25
C ARG A 89 -8.81 0.14 -9.16
N TYR A 90 -8.88 1.37 -9.64
CA TYR A 90 -10.07 2.20 -9.43
C TYR A 90 -11.24 1.92 -10.40
N ASP A 91 -10.99 1.09 -11.42
CA ASP A 91 -12.00 0.59 -12.36
C ASP A 91 -12.54 -0.80 -11.98
N ASN A 92 -12.01 -1.46 -10.95
CA ASN A 92 -12.42 -2.80 -10.51
C ASN A 92 -12.34 -3.87 -11.62
N LYS A 93 -11.30 -3.80 -12.46
CA LYS A 93 -11.14 -4.69 -13.62
C LYS A 93 -9.67 -5.06 -13.86
N ILE A 94 -9.47 -6.11 -14.66
CA ILE A 94 -8.20 -6.44 -15.29
C ILE A 94 -8.28 -6.10 -16.78
N ASP A 95 -7.38 -5.26 -17.28
CA ASP A 95 -7.22 -5.05 -18.72
C ASP A 95 -6.26 -6.10 -19.31
N ILE A 96 -6.59 -6.59 -20.51
CA ILE A 96 -5.80 -7.58 -21.26
C ILE A 96 -5.17 -6.88 -22.46
N ILE A 97 -3.85 -6.69 -22.43
CA ILE A 97 -3.07 -6.16 -23.54
C ILE A 97 -2.58 -7.33 -24.40
N SER A 98 -2.78 -7.22 -25.72
CA SER A 98 -2.12 -8.10 -26.69
C SER A 98 -0.73 -7.54 -27.00
N ILE A 99 0.32 -8.34 -26.77
CA ILE A 99 1.70 -7.90 -26.99
C ILE A 99 1.95 -7.62 -28.48
N GLU A 100 1.48 -8.50 -29.37
CA GLU A 100 1.62 -8.31 -30.83
C GLU A 100 0.94 -7.02 -31.34
N LYS A 101 -0.22 -6.67 -30.77
CA LYS A 101 -1.05 -5.54 -31.23
C LYS A 101 -0.78 -4.25 -30.46
N GLU A 102 0.01 -4.31 -29.39
CA GLU A 102 0.33 -3.21 -28.48
C GLU A 102 -0.91 -2.40 -28.06
N LYS A 103 -1.97 -3.10 -27.67
CA LYS A 103 -3.21 -2.45 -27.20
C LYS A 103 -4.03 -3.36 -26.29
N VAL A 104 -4.87 -2.74 -25.48
CA VAL A 104 -5.95 -3.44 -24.76
C VAL A 104 -6.90 -4.07 -25.79
N VAL A 105 -7.12 -5.38 -25.66
CA VAL A 105 -8.00 -6.16 -26.53
C VAL A 105 -9.24 -6.68 -25.84
N ASP A 106 -9.24 -6.71 -24.50
CA ASP A 106 -10.35 -7.16 -23.67
C ASP A 106 -10.17 -6.72 -22.20
N SER A 107 -11.18 -6.90 -21.37
CA SER A 107 -11.13 -6.68 -19.93
C SER A 107 -11.95 -7.71 -19.15
N LEU A 108 -11.60 -7.93 -17.89
CA LEU A 108 -12.30 -8.83 -16.96
C LEU A 108 -12.77 -8.06 -15.74
N ASP A 109 -14.04 -8.14 -15.39
CA ASP A 109 -14.56 -7.63 -14.13
C ASP A 109 -14.07 -8.51 -12.97
N VAL A 110 -13.74 -7.88 -11.84
CA VAL A 110 -13.27 -8.53 -10.62
C VAL A 110 -13.82 -7.82 -9.38
N GLY A 111 -13.37 -8.21 -8.20
CA GLY A 111 -13.70 -7.53 -6.94
C GLY A 111 -13.21 -6.09 -6.86
N ILE A 112 -13.39 -5.48 -5.69
CA ILE A 112 -13.14 -4.05 -5.49
C ILE A 112 -11.65 -3.78 -5.30
N GLU A 113 -11.12 -2.82 -6.05
CA GLU A 113 -9.72 -2.40 -6.05
C GLU A 113 -8.75 -3.58 -6.25
N PRO A 114 -8.72 -4.21 -7.44
CA PRO A 114 -7.75 -5.25 -7.73
C PRO A 114 -6.32 -4.71 -7.62
N TYR A 115 -5.45 -5.49 -7.01
CA TYR A 115 -4.05 -5.13 -6.77
C TYR A 115 -3.13 -6.15 -7.43
N GLY A 116 -2.86 -7.29 -6.79
CA GLY A 116 -2.01 -8.35 -7.33
C GLY A 116 -2.70 -9.20 -8.37
N VAL A 117 -1.97 -9.56 -9.42
CA VAL A 117 -2.46 -10.40 -10.52
C VAL A 117 -1.38 -11.39 -10.96
N VAL A 118 -1.69 -12.69 -11.01
CA VAL A 118 -0.80 -13.74 -11.55
C VAL A 118 -1.58 -14.75 -12.39
N THR A 119 -0.97 -15.20 -13.49
CA THR A 119 -1.47 -16.30 -14.33
C THR A 119 -1.02 -17.65 -13.78
N SER A 120 -1.85 -18.70 -13.91
CA SER A 120 -1.43 -20.07 -13.60
C SER A 120 -0.28 -20.53 -14.50
N GLN A 121 0.48 -21.53 -14.06
CA GLN A 121 1.64 -22.02 -14.80
C GLN A 121 1.29 -22.50 -16.22
N ASP A 122 0.10 -23.06 -16.39
CA ASP A 122 -0.45 -23.53 -17.67
C ASP A 122 -1.28 -22.47 -18.44
N GLY A 123 -1.40 -21.26 -17.90
CA GLY A 123 -2.08 -20.13 -18.54
C GLY A 123 -3.60 -20.25 -18.61
N LYS A 124 -4.20 -21.24 -17.93
CA LYS A 124 -5.65 -21.46 -17.95
C LYS A 124 -6.41 -20.64 -16.92
N LYS A 125 -5.76 -20.18 -15.85
CA LYS A 125 -6.39 -19.38 -14.80
C LYS A 125 -5.67 -18.06 -14.58
N LEU A 126 -6.43 -17.06 -14.13
CA LEU A 126 -5.94 -15.81 -13.59
C LEU A 126 -6.37 -15.69 -12.12
N TYR A 127 -5.43 -15.34 -11.25
CA TYR A 127 -5.67 -15.07 -9.84
C TYR A 127 -5.53 -13.57 -9.60
N VAL A 128 -6.49 -12.96 -8.91
CA VAL A 128 -6.53 -11.51 -8.67
C VAL A 128 -6.84 -11.23 -7.20
N ALA A 129 -5.93 -10.55 -6.51
CA ALA A 129 -6.14 -10.07 -5.16
C ALA A 129 -6.97 -8.79 -5.18
N ASN A 130 -8.16 -8.82 -4.59
CA ASN A 130 -9.06 -7.69 -4.51
C ASN A 130 -8.91 -7.02 -3.14
N TYR A 131 -8.16 -5.92 -3.13
CA TYR A 131 -7.68 -5.26 -1.92
C TYR A 131 -8.84 -4.85 -0.99
N ARG A 132 -9.91 -4.25 -1.52
CA ARG A 132 -11.00 -3.72 -0.69
C ARG A 132 -12.08 -4.74 -0.34
N SER A 133 -12.39 -5.67 -1.24
CA SER A 133 -13.36 -6.73 -0.94
C SER A 133 -12.76 -7.84 -0.07
N SER A 134 -11.44 -7.83 0.16
CA SER A 134 -10.69 -8.89 0.85
C SER A 134 -11.02 -10.29 0.30
N THR A 135 -11.04 -10.38 -1.03
CA THR A 135 -11.26 -11.61 -1.80
C THR A 135 -10.10 -11.86 -2.76
N LEU A 136 -9.95 -13.12 -3.16
CA LEU A 136 -9.14 -13.55 -4.30
C LEU A 136 -10.09 -14.05 -5.40
N SER A 137 -10.13 -13.37 -6.54
CA SER A 137 -10.84 -13.86 -7.73
C SER A 137 -10.00 -14.92 -8.44
N VAL A 138 -10.64 -16.01 -8.84
CA VAL A 138 -10.09 -17.08 -9.66
C VAL A 138 -10.89 -17.15 -10.96
N ILE A 139 -10.23 -16.84 -12.09
CA ILE A 139 -10.89 -16.68 -13.39
C ILE A 139 -10.39 -17.73 -14.37
N ASP A 140 -11.31 -18.50 -14.97
CA ASP A 140 -10.99 -19.40 -16.08
C ASP A 140 -10.81 -18.63 -17.41
N LEU A 141 -9.57 -18.56 -17.90
CA LEU A 141 -9.18 -17.88 -19.13
C LEU A 141 -9.56 -18.66 -20.40
N THR A 142 -9.93 -19.95 -20.28
CA THR A 142 -10.33 -20.77 -21.44
C THR A 142 -11.74 -20.47 -21.92
N ASN A 143 -12.64 -20.09 -21.01
CA ASN A 143 -14.05 -19.84 -21.31
C ASN A 143 -14.53 -18.43 -20.94
N LYS A 144 -13.70 -17.60 -20.28
CA LYS A 144 -14.02 -16.24 -19.80
C LYS A 144 -15.34 -16.16 -19.02
N LYS A 145 -15.74 -17.26 -18.38
CA LYS A 145 -17.00 -17.44 -17.67
C LYS A 145 -16.74 -18.31 -16.46
N GLY A 146 -16.57 -17.69 -15.31
CA GLY A 146 -16.32 -18.42 -14.06
C GLY A 146 -15.32 -17.64 -13.23
N GLU A 147 -15.83 -16.62 -12.55
CA GLU A 147 -15.16 -16.05 -11.39
C GLU A 147 -15.62 -16.86 -10.18
N SER A 148 -14.67 -17.50 -9.50
CA SER A 148 -14.83 -17.98 -8.13
C SER A 148 -14.14 -16.96 -7.22
N GLU A 149 -14.74 -16.64 -6.07
CA GLU A 149 -14.12 -15.77 -5.06
C GLU A 149 -13.79 -16.57 -3.81
N ILE A 150 -12.55 -16.43 -3.35
CA ILE A 150 -12.09 -16.97 -2.07
C ILE A 150 -11.95 -15.80 -1.11
N LYS A 151 -12.68 -15.82 0.02
CA LYS A 151 -12.47 -14.84 1.08
C LYS A 151 -11.12 -15.09 1.75
N VAL A 152 -10.28 -14.05 1.80
CA VAL A 152 -8.96 -14.05 2.45
C VAL A 152 -8.93 -13.01 3.58
N GLY A 153 -7.76 -12.69 4.13
CA GLY A 153 -7.64 -11.66 5.17
C GLY A 153 -7.72 -10.23 4.61
N ASP A 154 -7.50 -9.25 5.48
CA ASP A 154 -7.70 -7.84 5.13
C ASP A 154 -6.67 -7.38 4.09
N ARG A 155 -7.13 -6.61 3.09
CA ARG A 155 -6.26 -6.01 2.07
C ARG A 155 -5.25 -6.98 1.46
N PRO A 156 -5.69 -8.08 0.82
CA PRO A 156 -4.78 -8.93 0.07
C PRO A 156 -4.12 -8.08 -1.00
N ARG A 157 -2.78 -8.11 -1.08
CA ARG A 157 -2.04 -7.14 -1.88
C ARG A 157 -1.34 -7.79 -3.04
N THR A 158 -0.24 -8.49 -2.77
CA THR A 158 0.62 -9.12 -3.79
C THR A 158 0.26 -10.59 -3.94
N LEU A 159 0.76 -11.25 -4.98
CA LEU A 159 0.52 -12.67 -5.24
C LEU A 159 1.82 -13.33 -5.70
N ALA A 160 2.05 -14.58 -5.26
CA ALA A 160 3.14 -15.41 -5.78
C ALA A 160 2.70 -16.88 -5.91
N ILE A 161 2.93 -17.49 -7.07
CA ILE A 161 2.62 -18.89 -7.35
C ILE A 161 3.89 -19.70 -7.53
N THR A 162 3.92 -20.89 -6.93
CA THR A 162 5.06 -21.81 -7.00
C THR A 162 5.30 -22.32 -8.41
N ALA A 163 6.53 -22.74 -8.69
CA ALA A 163 6.94 -23.28 -9.99
C ALA A 163 6.10 -24.48 -10.45
N ASP A 164 5.71 -25.35 -9.52
CA ASP A 164 4.83 -26.49 -9.78
C ASP A 164 3.35 -26.09 -9.94
N GLY A 165 3.01 -24.85 -9.62
CA GLY A 165 1.67 -24.30 -9.72
C GLY A 165 0.71 -24.74 -8.62
N HIS A 166 1.13 -25.52 -7.61
CA HIS A 166 0.22 -26.09 -6.60
C HIS A 166 -0.12 -25.14 -5.45
N LYS A 167 0.75 -24.16 -5.15
CA LYS A 167 0.53 -23.19 -4.06
C LYS A 167 0.55 -21.76 -4.60
N LEU A 168 -0.41 -20.97 -4.14
CA LEU A 168 -0.48 -19.52 -4.34
C LEU A 168 -0.45 -18.82 -2.98
N TYR A 169 0.51 -17.92 -2.78
CA TYR A 169 0.67 -17.11 -1.58
C TYR A 169 0.00 -15.75 -1.78
N VAL A 170 -0.77 -15.34 -0.79
CA VAL A 170 -1.55 -14.08 -0.78
C VAL A 170 -1.24 -13.32 0.51
N PRO A 171 -0.20 -12.46 0.52
CA PRO A 171 0.06 -11.56 1.62
C PRO A 171 -1.08 -10.57 1.83
N HIS A 172 -1.39 -10.33 3.09
CA HIS A 172 -2.36 -9.35 3.54
C HIS A 172 -1.61 -8.10 4.02
N TYR A 173 -1.93 -6.94 3.46
CA TYR A 173 -1.09 -5.76 3.59
C TYR A 173 -0.89 -5.32 5.05
N LEU A 174 -1.96 -5.29 5.86
CA LEU A 174 -1.92 -4.65 7.19
C LEU A 174 -2.00 -5.63 8.37
N ASP A 175 -2.31 -6.92 8.16
CA ASP A 175 -2.62 -7.85 9.26
C ASP A 175 -1.49 -8.86 9.61
N ALA A 176 -0.32 -8.69 9.00
CA ALA A 176 0.87 -9.53 9.19
C ALA A 176 0.71 -11.01 8.75
N LYS A 177 -0.31 -11.34 7.95
CA LYS A 177 -0.57 -12.72 7.54
C LYS A 177 -0.44 -12.94 6.04
N ILE A 178 -0.25 -14.21 5.69
CA ILE A 178 -0.17 -14.68 4.31
C ILE A 178 -1.08 -15.91 4.18
N SER A 179 -2.12 -15.80 3.35
CA SER A 179 -2.94 -16.97 3.01
C SER A 179 -2.22 -17.84 1.97
N VAL A 180 -2.13 -19.15 2.23
CA VAL A 180 -1.63 -20.15 1.29
C VAL A 180 -2.82 -20.86 0.67
N ILE A 181 -3.00 -20.71 -0.65
CA ILE A 181 -4.09 -21.30 -1.41
C ILE A 181 -3.56 -22.54 -2.13
N ASN A 182 -4.24 -23.67 -1.97
CA ASN A 182 -4.05 -24.83 -2.84
C ASN A 182 -4.82 -24.58 -4.15
N THR A 183 -4.11 -24.53 -5.27
CA THR A 183 -4.66 -24.09 -6.57
C THR A 183 -5.56 -25.13 -7.25
N GLU A 184 -5.44 -26.40 -6.88
CA GLU A 184 -6.28 -27.49 -7.36
C GLU A 184 -7.67 -27.45 -6.71
N THR A 185 -7.69 -27.26 -5.39
CA THR A 185 -8.91 -27.26 -4.58
C THR A 185 -9.55 -25.88 -4.43
N GLU A 186 -8.80 -24.82 -4.75
CA GLU A 186 -9.20 -23.41 -4.61
C GLU A 186 -9.61 -23.07 -3.17
N LYS A 187 -8.81 -23.54 -2.21
CA LYS A 187 -9.05 -23.34 -0.77
C LYS A 187 -7.78 -22.90 -0.06
N ILE A 188 -7.96 -22.11 0.99
CA ILE A 188 -6.89 -21.80 1.95
C ILE A 188 -6.46 -23.11 2.61
N SER A 189 -5.21 -23.52 2.40
CA SER A 189 -4.59 -24.69 3.04
C SER A 189 -3.88 -24.32 4.34
N LYS A 190 -3.33 -23.10 4.43
CA LYS A 190 -2.66 -22.56 5.62
C LYS A 190 -2.76 -21.04 5.66
N VAL A 191 -2.64 -20.46 6.85
CA VAL A 191 -2.36 -19.03 7.02
C VAL A 191 -1.06 -18.91 7.81
N ILE A 192 -0.07 -18.24 7.25
CA ILE A 192 1.20 -17.92 7.90
C ILE A 192 1.01 -16.60 8.64
N SER A 193 1.42 -16.51 9.90
CA SER A 193 1.46 -15.25 10.65
C SER A 193 2.93 -14.90 10.89
N LEU A 194 3.34 -13.69 10.52
CA LEU A 194 4.66 -13.19 10.89
C LEU A 194 4.72 -12.94 12.40
N ALA A 195 5.86 -13.24 13.01
CA ALA A 195 6.05 -13.08 14.44
C ALA A 195 6.33 -11.61 14.82
N ASP A 196 5.82 -11.17 15.97
CA ASP A 196 6.27 -9.91 16.55
C ASP A 196 7.77 -10.01 16.88
N SER A 197 8.54 -8.95 16.58
CA SER A 197 9.93 -8.86 17.04
C SER A 197 9.92 -8.52 18.55
N PRO A 198 10.84 -9.10 19.34
CA PRO A 198 10.84 -8.96 20.80
C PRO A 198 11.08 -7.51 21.24
N ASP A 199 10.50 -7.12 22.38
CA ASP A 199 10.81 -5.85 23.04
C ASP A 199 12.28 -5.83 23.48
N ASN A 200 13.03 -4.84 22.98
CA ASN A 200 14.46 -4.68 23.20
C ASN A 200 14.74 -3.49 24.12
N HIS A 201 15.67 -3.67 25.06
CA HIS A 201 16.09 -2.58 25.94
C HIS A 201 16.74 -1.41 25.17
N ASP A 202 17.43 -1.70 24.07
CA ASP A 202 17.89 -0.65 23.14
C ASP A 202 16.79 -0.37 22.12
N ARG A 203 16.09 0.75 22.33
CA ARG A 203 14.93 1.12 21.53
C ARG A 203 15.23 1.52 20.10
N LYS A 204 16.51 1.70 19.75
CA LYS A 204 16.94 2.02 18.38
C LYS A 204 17.16 0.78 17.52
N LYS A 205 16.93 -0.40 18.08
CA LYS A 205 16.98 -1.68 17.36
C LYS A 205 15.61 -2.07 16.88
N SER A 206 15.59 -2.82 15.77
CA SER A 206 14.38 -3.36 15.16
C SER A 206 13.54 -4.12 16.18
N GLN A 207 12.26 -3.77 16.28
CA GLN A 207 11.30 -4.41 17.17
C GLN A 207 9.87 -4.02 16.79
N GLY A 208 8.90 -4.72 17.36
CA GLY A 208 7.48 -4.41 17.22
C GLY A 208 6.73 -5.35 16.29
N ILE A 209 5.56 -4.90 15.85
CA ILE A 209 4.58 -5.70 15.13
C ILE A 209 4.82 -5.57 13.62
N PRO A 210 4.96 -6.67 12.86
CA PRO A 210 5.01 -6.63 11.42
C PRO A 210 3.75 -6.00 10.83
N ASN A 211 3.91 -5.06 9.90
CA ASN A 211 2.82 -4.48 9.13
C ASN A 211 3.32 -4.04 7.75
N THR A 212 2.40 -3.65 6.86
CA THR A 212 2.67 -3.22 5.49
C THR A 212 3.48 -4.24 4.68
N LEU A 213 2.90 -5.43 4.49
CA LEU A 213 3.49 -6.52 3.72
C LEU A 213 3.54 -6.17 2.22
N GLU A 214 4.74 -6.09 1.66
CA GLU A 214 5.00 -5.68 0.27
C GLU A 214 5.11 -6.90 -0.67
N GLN A 215 6.14 -6.95 -1.52
CA GLN A 215 6.29 -8.02 -2.51
C GLN A 215 6.70 -9.34 -1.87
N PHE A 216 5.93 -10.41 -2.12
CA PHE A 216 6.31 -11.76 -1.76
C PHE A 216 7.03 -12.41 -2.94
N VAL A 217 8.33 -12.62 -2.81
CA VAL A 217 9.18 -13.09 -3.91
C VAL A 217 9.79 -14.42 -3.54
N ILE A 218 9.47 -15.46 -4.32
CA ILE A 218 10.01 -16.81 -4.18
C ILE A 218 11.43 -16.83 -4.77
N ASP A 219 12.37 -17.43 -4.05
CA ASP A 219 13.76 -17.54 -4.48
C ASP A 219 13.91 -18.52 -5.66
N PRO A 220 15.02 -18.46 -6.42
CA PRO A 220 15.16 -19.26 -7.64
C PRO A 220 15.12 -20.78 -7.43
N ASP A 221 15.44 -21.27 -6.22
CA ASP A 221 15.37 -22.71 -5.92
C ASP A 221 14.00 -23.17 -5.42
N GLY A 222 13.08 -22.23 -5.17
CA GLY A 222 11.69 -22.48 -4.81
C GLY A 222 11.48 -22.94 -3.38
N LYS A 223 12.48 -22.84 -2.50
CA LYS A 223 12.38 -23.28 -1.10
C LYS A 223 12.07 -22.15 -0.15
N LYS A 224 12.47 -20.92 -0.48
CA LYS A 224 12.27 -19.76 0.39
C LYS A 224 11.53 -18.66 -0.35
N ALA A 225 10.87 -17.79 0.40
CA ALA A 225 10.41 -16.51 -0.10
C ALA A 225 10.82 -15.39 0.83
N TRP A 226 11.05 -14.21 0.26
CA TRP A 226 11.33 -12.98 1.01
C TRP A 226 10.13 -12.06 0.90
N ILE A 227 9.76 -11.43 2.01
CA ILE A 227 8.70 -10.43 2.06
C ILE A 227 9.19 -9.18 2.80
N PRO A 228 9.39 -8.06 2.11
CA PRO A 228 9.65 -6.78 2.74
C PRO A 228 8.43 -6.28 3.51
N HIS A 229 8.67 -5.67 4.67
CA HIS A 229 7.63 -5.06 5.49
C HIS A 229 8.24 -4.06 6.49
N LEU A 230 7.38 -3.44 7.29
CA LEU A 230 7.78 -2.65 8.45
C LEU A 230 7.53 -3.44 9.75
N LEU A 231 8.31 -3.13 10.78
CA LEU A 231 8.06 -3.46 12.17
C LEU A 231 7.71 -2.15 12.87
N THR A 232 6.56 -2.12 13.53
CA THR A 232 6.06 -0.92 14.20
C THR A 232 5.96 -1.16 15.70
N ASN A 233 6.68 -0.35 16.48
CA ASN A 233 6.57 -0.34 17.92
C ASN A 233 5.31 0.43 18.35
N VAL A 234 4.41 -0.26 19.07
CA VAL A 234 3.13 0.27 19.54
C VAL A 234 3.07 0.47 21.06
N ASP A 235 4.09 0.04 21.81
CA ASP A 235 4.10 0.11 23.28
C ASP A 235 4.93 1.28 23.83
N THR A 236 5.73 1.93 22.98
CA THR A 236 6.50 3.13 23.30
C THR A 236 5.91 4.37 22.64
N PRO A 237 5.87 5.53 23.34
CA PRO A 237 5.47 6.78 22.72
C PRO A 237 6.26 7.04 21.44
N ILE A 238 5.57 7.49 20.37
CA ILE A 238 6.21 7.82 19.10
C ILE A 238 7.40 8.75 19.36
N HIS A 239 8.57 8.28 18.93
CA HIS A 239 9.82 9.00 19.03
C HIS A 239 10.67 8.73 17.79
N PHE A 240 11.36 9.78 17.33
CA PHE A 240 12.31 9.68 16.25
C PHE A 240 13.34 8.57 16.55
N GLN A 241 13.52 7.65 15.60
CA GLN A 241 14.41 6.48 15.65
C GLN A 241 14.02 5.30 16.55
N GLU A 242 12.78 5.25 17.05
CA GLU A 242 12.38 4.19 17.99
C GLU A 242 11.06 3.48 17.59
N THR A 243 10.35 3.99 16.61
CA THR A 243 8.96 3.55 16.32
C THR A 243 8.82 2.66 15.10
N ILE A 244 9.49 2.98 13.99
CA ILE A 244 9.32 2.26 12.71
C ILE A 244 10.65 1.68 12.27
N PHE A 245 10.67 0.40 11.93
CA PHE A 245 11.87 -0.30 11.46
C PHE A 245 11.59 -1.10 10.19
N PRO A 246 12.43 -1.02 9.16
CA PRO A 246 12.27 -1.83 7.97
C PRO A 246 12.84 -3.23 8.21
N ALA A 247 12.14 -4.24 7.72
CA ALA A 247 12.56 -5.63 7.83
C ALA A 247 12.19 -6.44 6.59
N ILE A 248 12.77 -7.64 6.49
CA ILE A 248 12.44 -8.62 5.45
C ILE A 248 12.29 -9.98 6.11
N SER A 249 11.07 -10.49 6.18
CA SER A 249 10.81 -11.85 6.67
C SER A 249 11.20 -12.87 5.61
N VAL A 250 11.72 -14.00 6.07
CA VAL A 250 12.08 -15.15 5.25
C VAL A 250 11.12 -16.29 5.55
N ILE A 251 10.45 -16.82 4.54
CA ILE A 251 9.45 -17.88 4.67
C ILE A 251 10.01 -19.18 4.08
N ASP A 252 9.94 -20.28 4.84
CA ASP A 252 10.18 -21.64 4.34
C ASP A 252 8.91 -22.15 3.64
N LEU A 253 8.99 -22.42 2.35
CA LEU A 253 7.85 -22.84 1.52
C LEU A 253 7.55 -24.35 1.64
N SER A 254 8.46 -25.12 2.24
CA SER A 254 8.24 -26.54 2.52
C SER A 254 7.35 -26.76 3.74
N THR A 255 7.50 -25.91 4.76
CA THR A 255 6.71 -25.92 5.99
C THR A 255 5.61 -24.87 6.01
N ASP A 256 5.69 -23.85 5.14
CA ASP A 256 4.86 -22.64 5.14
C ASP A 256 4.95 -21.91 6.49
N GLU A 257 6.18 -21.64 6.96
CA GLU A 257 6.47 -20.99 8.24
C GLU A 257 7.53 -19.91 8.07
N GLU A 258 7.44 -18.87 8.90
CA GLU A 258 8.50 -17.87 8.99
C GLU A 258 9.75 -18.46 9.66
N LEU A 259 10.89 -18.25 9.04
CA LEU A 259 12.21 -18.49 9.61
C LEU A 259 12.64 -17.24 10.38
N ILE A 260 12.14 -17.10 11.62
CA ILE A 260 12.34 -15.91 12.45
C ILE A 260 13.84 -15.59 12.62
N ASP A 261 14.67 -16.61 12.86
CA ASP A 261 16.12 -16.46 13.02
C ASP A 261 16.85 -16.02 11.73
N GLU A 262 16.16 -16.04 10.58
CA GLU A 262 16.69 -15.57 9.30
C GLU A 262 16.11 -14.21 8.85
N ARG A 263 15.14 -13.64 9.59
CA ARG A 263 14.52 -12.34 9.29
C ARG A 263 15.59 -11.26 9.21
N LYS A 264 15.59 -10.50 8.11
CA LYS A 264 16.50 -9.38 7.89
C LYS A 264 16.02 -8.17 8.66
N GLU A 265 16.44 -8.06 9.92
CA GLU A 265 16.25 -6.84 10.70
C GLU A 265 17.28 -5.81 10.27
N LEU A 266 16.89 -4.91 9.37
CA LEU A 266 17.86 -4.14 8.58
C LEU A 266 18.74 -3.20 9.43
N PHE A 267 18.29 -2.74 10.58
CA PHE A 267 19.13 -1.96 11.50
C PHE A 267 20.17 -2.79 12.26
N GLU A 268 19.94 -4.09 12.44
CA GLU A 268 20.90 -5.02 13.07
C GLU A 268 21.81 -5.69 12.04
N GLU A 269 21.25 -6.05 10.87
CA GLU A 269 21.94 -6.85 9.86
C GLU A 269 22.68 -6.01 8.81
N ILE A 270 22.35 -4.72 8.65
CA ILE A 270 23.16 -3.80 7.84
C ILE A 270 24.39 -3.39 8.67
N ASN A 271 25.40 -4.26 8.68
CA ASN A 271 26.72 -3.98 9.23
C ASN A 271 27.57 -3.06 8.33
N ILE A 272 26.91 -2.18 7.56
CA ILE A 272 27.55 -1.27 6.61
C ILE A 272 27.48 0.12 7.20
N THR A 273 28.64 0.64 7.57
CA THR A 273 28.78 2.00 8.09
C THR A 273 29.21 2.97 7.00
N ASP A 274 28.90 4.24 7.20
CA ASP A 274 29.36 5.32 6.34
C ASP A 274 30.84 5.66 6.62
N LYS A 275 31.36 6.71 5.98
CA LYS A 275 32.76 7.15 6.16
C LYS A 275 33.07 7.65 7.58
N LYS A 276 32.05 8.00 8.37
CA LYS A 276 32.15 8.45 9.75
C LYS A 276 31.95 7.31 10.76
N ASN A 277 31.76 6.08 10.25
CA ASN A 277 31.45 4.89 11.01
C ASN A 277 30.04 4.90 11.64
N ASP A 278 29.12 5.70 11.09
CA ASP A 278 27.72 5.73 11.47
C ASP A 278 26.94 4.68 10.65
N THR A 279 25.93 4.05 11.24
CA THR A 279 25.05 3.10 10.53
C THR A 279 24.32 3.81 9.39
N ILE A 280 24.34 3.22 8.19
CA ILE A 280 23.58 3.75 7.07
C ILE A 280 22.12 3.33 7.22
N ILE A 281 21.25 4.32 7.35
CA ILE A 281 19.81 4.12 7.52
C ILE A 281 19.12 4.01 6.15
N THR A 282 18.34 2.95 5.98
CA THR A 282 17.44 2.74 4.85
C THR A 282 16.00 2.66 5.35
N SER A 283 15.00 2.93 4.50
CA SER A 283 13.59 2.89 4.92
C SER A 283 12.64 2.36 3.84
N ASN A 284 11.49 1.85 4.28
CA ASN A 284 10.38 1.41 3.44
C ASN A 284 10.78 0.41 2.34
N PRO A 285 11.22 -0.80 2.71
CA PRO A 285 11.63 -1.83 1.77
C PRO A 285 10.39 -2.27 0.99
N TYR A 286 10.51 -2.46 -0.33
CA TYR A 286 9.35 -2.64 -1.20
C TYR A 286 9.43 -3.89 -2.07
N ASP A 287 10.54 -4.08 -2.79
CA ASP A 287 10.71 -5.20 -3.74
C ASP A 287 12.03 -5.93 -3.53
N VAL A 288 12.05 -7.21 -3.91
CA VAL A 288 13.21 -8.10 -3.84
C VAL A 288 13.44 -8.73 -5.21
N VAL A 289 14.67 -8.67 -5.70
CA VAL A 289 15.07 -9.37 -6.93
C VAL A 289 16.24 -10.28 -6.62
N PHE A 290 16.09 -11.57 -6.95
CA PHE A 290 17.17 -12.53 -6.78
C PHE A 290 18.03 -12.60 -8.04
N HIS A 291 19.35 -12.75 -7.86
CA HIS A 291 20.21 -13.14 -8.95
C HIS A 291 19.80 -14.53 -9.47
N PRO A 292 19.77 -14.80 -10.80
CA PRO A 292 19.25 -16.05 -11.36
C PRO A 292 19.89 -17.34 -10.81
N ASN A 293 21.14 -17.28 -10.35
CA ASN A 293 21.82 -18.42 -9.72
C ASN A 293 21.56 -18.58 -8.21
N GLY A 294 20.70 -17.73 -7.61
CA GLY A 294 20.32 -17.76 -6.21
C GLY A 294 21.43 -17.38 -5.22
N ASN A 295 22.46 -16.66 -5.64
CA ASN A 295 23.58 -16.30 -4.76
C ASN A 295 23.48 -14.91 -4.12
N LYS A 296 22.64 -14.02 -4.66
CA LYS A 296 22.45 -12.66 -4.18
C LYS A 296 20.98 -12.27 -4.26
N ALA A 297 20.59 -11.34 -3.38
CA ALA A 297 19.33 -10.62 -3.47
C ALA A 297 19.60 -9.11 -3.54
N TYR A 298 18.77 -8.39 -4.28
CA TYR A 298 18.78 -6.95 -4.43
C TYR A 298 17.44 -6.42 -3.93
N VAL A 299 17.45 -5.64 -2.86
CA VAL A 299 16.24 -5.15 -2.20
C VAL A 299 16.13 -3.66 -2.42
N VAL A 300 14.99 -3.24 -2.96
CA VAL A 300 14.65 -1.85 -3.22
C VAL A 300 14.06 -1.24 -1.96
N MET A 301 14.66 -0.14 -1.50
CA MET A 301 14.22 0.68 -0.39
C MET A 301 13.52 1.91 -0.96
N SER A 302 12.19 1.88 -1.01
CA SER A 302 11.40 2.90 -1.70
C SER A 302 11.48 4.28 -1.03
N GLY A 303 11.54 4.33 0.30
CA GLY A 303 11.53 5.58 1.06
C GLY A 303 12.89 6.25 1.03
N SER A 304 13.96 5.50 1.30
CA SER A 304 15.32 6.04 1.28
C SER A 304 15.97 6.03 -0.12
N GLU A 305 15.27 5.51 -1.11
CA GLU A 305 15.67 5.44 -2.52
C GLU A 305 16.97 4.66 -2.74
N ASP A 306 17.16 3.57 -2.01
CA ASP A 306 18.40 2.79 -2.03
C ASP A 306 18.21 1.38 -2.58
N LEU A 307 19.32 0.78 -3.04
CA LEU A 307 19.40 -0.65 -3.30
C LEU A 307 20.32 -1.34 -2.29
N VAL A 308 19.79 -2.28 -1.53
CA VAL A 308 20.57 -3.11 -0.60
C VAL A 308 20.86 -4.47 -1.23
N VAL A 309 22.13 -4.88 -1.23
CA VAL A 309 22.57 -6.14 -1.83
C VAL A 309 22.95 -7.14 -0.74
N PHE A 310 22.34 -8.31 -0.76
CA PHE A 310 22.60 -9.41 0.16
C PHE A 310 23.40 -10.51 -0.51
N ASP A 311 24.36 -11.10 0.21
CA ASP A 311 25.10 -12.31 -0.22
C ASP A 311 24.50 -13.54 0.46
N LEU A 312 23.76 -14.34 -0.32
CA LEU A 312 23.03 -15.50 0.17
C LEU A 312 23.92 -16.74 0.38
N LYS A 313 25.18 -16.72 -0.07
CA LYS A 313 26.14 -17.79 0.17
C LYS A 313 26.97 -17.56 1.43
N ARG A 314 27.05 -16.32 1.91
CA ARG A 314 27.86 -15.92 3.08
C ARG A 314 26.98 -15.41 4.23
N GLY A 315 26.04 -16.25 4.66
CA GLY A 315 25.19 -15.98 5.82
C GLY A 315 24.00 -15.06 5.55
N GLY A 316 23.76 -14.64 4.30
CA GLY A 316 22.57 -13.87 3.94
C GLY A 316 22.60 -12.41 4.42
N ASN A 317 23.78 -11.88 4.73
CA ASN A 317 23.95 -10.51 5.23
C ASN A 317 23.99 -9.48 4.09
N ALA A 318 23.64 -8.23 4.41
CA ALA A 318 23.87 -7.10 3.53
C ALA A 318 25.38 -6.89 3.31
N THR A 319 25.78 -6.76 2.05
CA THR A 319 27.18 -6.55 1.64
C THR A 319 27.40 -5.20 0.97
N GLN A 320 26.33 -4.58 0.45
CA GLN A 320 26.36 -3.28 -0.17
C GLN A 320 25.06 -2.53 0.07
N ILE A 321 25.18 -1.21 0.26
CA ILE A 321 24.11 -0.27 -0.02
C ILE A 321 24.59 0.59 -1.18
N LEU A 322 23.87 0.57 -2.30
CA LEU A 322 23.99 1.55 -3.36
C LEU A 322 23.04 2.67 -3.02
N ARG A 323 23.59 3.77 -2.49
CA ARG A 323 22.80 4.92 -2.07
C ARG A 323 22.28 5.67 -3.29
N ARG A 324 20.99 6.03 -3.26
CA ARG A 324 20.30 6.83 -4.29
C ARG A 324 20.30 6.15 -5.65
N ILE A 325 19.28 5.34 -5.87
CA ILE A 325 18.82 5.02 -7.19
C ILE A 325 18.35 6.36 -7.78
N GLU A 326 19.03 6.84 -8.82
CA GLU A 326 18.62 8.06 -9.53
C GLU A 326 17.15 7.96 -9.93
N GLY A 327 16.39 9.06 -9.80
CA GLY A 327 14.93 9.08 -9.87
C GLY A 327 14.29 9.15 -8.48
N ASN A 328 12.97 8.98 -8.40
CA ASN A 328 12.23 9.11 -7.14
C ASN A 328 11.30 7.94 -6.80
N ASN A 329 11.35 7.53 -5.53
CA ASN A 329 10.53 6.47 -4.91
C ASN A 329 10.47 5.15 -5.74
N PRO A 330 11.56 4.36 -5.76
CA PRO A 330 11.62 3.11 -6.50
C PRO A 330 10.65 2.06 -5.91
N ARG A 331 9.80 1.45 -6.75
CA ARG A 331 8.73 0.52 -6.31
C ARG A 331 8.73 -0.86 -6.97
N GLY A 332 9.61 -1.10 -7.93
CA GLY A 332 9.70 -2.44 -8.48
C GLY A 332 10.95 -2.61 -9.28
N ALA A 333 11.42 -3.86 -9.37
CA ALA A 333 12.60 -4.19 -10.11
C ALA A 333 12.52 -5.54 -10.80
N VAL A 334 13.28 -5.66 -11.88
CA VAL A 334 13.51 -6.91 -12.62
C VAL A 334 15.00 -7.07 -12.90
N ILE A 335 15.46 -8.31 -13.01
CA ILE A 335 16.84 -8.62 -13.38
C ILE A 335 16.87 -9.28 -14.76
N SER A 336 17.88 -8.96 -15.55
CA SER A 336 18.13 -9.62 -16.82
C SER A 336 18.40 -11.12 -16.59
N PRO A 337 18.02 -12.02 -17.53
CA PRO A 337 18.24 -13.46 -17.39
C PRO A 337 19.71 -13.87 -17.20
N ASP A 338 20.65 -13.08 -17.71
CA ASP A 338 22.09 -13.26 -17.52
C ASP A 338 22.60 -12.82 -16.13
N GLY A 339 21.76 -12.15 -15.33
CA GLY A 339 22.09 -11.64 -14.01
C GLY A 339 22.95 -10.36 -14.01
N GLU A 340 23.21 -9.75 -15.16
CA GLU A 340 24.15 -8.61 -15.26
C GLU A 340 23.52 -7.26 -14.93
N SER A 341 22.20 -7.11 -15.12
CA SER A 341 21.50 -5.83 -14.99
C SER A 341 20.22 -5.95 -14.18
N VAL A 342 20.07 -5.10 -13.16
CA VAL A 342 18.79 -4.83 -12.50
C VAL A 342 18.20 -3.56 -13.10
N TYR A 343 16.92 -3.58 -13.46
CA TYR A 343 16.16 -2.43 -13.90
C TYR A 343 15.16 -2.07 -12.80
N VAL A 344 15.10 -0.80 -12.41
CA VAL A 344 14.28 -0.33 -11.28
C VAL A 344 13.34 0.76 -11.78
N HIS A 345 12.04 0.57 -11.55
CA HIS A 345 11.01 1.55 -11.86
C HIS A 345 10.90 2.57 -10.70
N ASN A 346 11.20 3.83 -11.01
CA ASN A 346 10.99 4.96 -10.13
C ASN A 346 9.60 5.56 -10.36
N ALA A 347 8.70 5.31 -9.42
CA ALA A 347 7.27 5.57 -9.62
C ALA A 347 6.92 7.06 -9.56
N MET A 348 7.73 7.89 -8.90
CA MET A 348 7.44 9.32 -8.75
C MET A 348 8.08 10.16 -9.85
N SER A 349 9.29 9.80 -10.29
CA SER A 349 9.96 10.47 -11.41
C SER A 349 9.58 9.90 -12.79
N HIS A 350 8.81 8.80 -12.83
CA HIS A 350 8.36 8.12 -14.05
C HIS A 350 9.50 7.73 -14.98
N ASP A 351 10.53 7.13 -14.41
CA ASP A 351 11.70 6.71 -15.15
C ASP A 351 12.16 5.29 -14.77
N LEU A 352 13.01 4.73 -15.64
CA LEU A 352 13.62 3.42 -15.46
C LEU A 352 15.11 3.56 -15.26
N ALA A 353 15.56 3.29 -14.03
CA ALA A 353 16.97 3.19 -13.70
C ALA A 353 17.56 1.85 -14.13
N LYS A 354 18.82 1.87 -14.58
CA LYS A 354 19.60 0.65 -14.87
C LYS A 354 20.78 0.55 -13.92
N ILE A 355 20.90 -0.59 -13.26
CA ILE A 355 21.96 -0.91 -12.30
C ILE A 355 22.70 -2.15 -12.81
N SER A 356 24.01 -2.05 -13.01
CA SER A 356 24.86 -3.23 -13.24
C SER A 356 25.07 -3.94 -11.92
N THR A 357 24.84 -5.25 -11.87
CA THR A 357 25.13 -6.09 -10.69
C THR A 357 26.62 -6.24 -10.42
N GLY A 358 27.43 -6.07 -11.47
CA GLY A 358 28.87 -6.35 -11.46
C GLY A 358 29.19 -7.84 -11.57
N GLY A 359 28.18 -8.69 -11.76
CA GLY A 359 28.29 -10.13 -11.87
C GLY A 359 27.98 -10.89 -10.57
N ASP A 360 28.21 -12.19 -10.62
CA ASP A 360 27.80 -13.14 -9.60
C ASP A 360 28.84 -13.34 -8.48
N SER A 361 30.08 -12.89 -8.68
CA SER A 361 31.14 -12.98 -7.67
C SER A 361 30.75 -12.31 -6.34
N PRO A 362 31.15 -12.86 -5.18
CA PRO A 362 30.92 -12.22 -3.88
C PRO A 362 31.50 -10.80 -3.74
N TYR A 363 32.49 -10.44 -4.58
CA TYR A 363 33.09 -9.10 -4.59
C TYR A 363 32.49 -8.16 -5.64
N ALA A 364 31.57 -8.66 -6.48
CA ALA A 364 30.89 -7.85 -7.47
C ALA A 364 29.95 -6.85 -6.77
N ARG A 365 30.01 -5.60 -7.24
CA ARG A 365 29.32 -4.45 -6.65
C ARG A 365 28.31 -3.89 -7.64
N ALA A 366 27.09 -3.67 -7.15
CA ALA A 366 26.05 -2.97 -7.86
C ALA A 366 26.47 -1.52 -8.13
N LYS A 367 26.21 -1.00 -9.33
CA LYS A 367 26.50 0.39 -9.72
C LYS A 367 25.49 0.90 -10.73
N MET A 368 25.09 2.16 -10.60
CA MET A 368 24.28 2.87 -11.61
C MET A 368 24.95 2.81 -12.99
N LYS A 369 24.13 2.74 -14.05
CA LYS A 369 24.59 2.58 -15.45
C LYS A 369 23.83 3.45 -16.44
N GLY A 370 24.43 4.60 -16.73
CA GLY A 370 23.90 5.56 -17.69
C GLY A 370 22.75 6.36 -17.06
N GLU A 371 22.15 7.21 -17.88
CA GLU A 371 20.98 8.01 -17.50
C GLU A 371 19.73 7.14 -17.45
N ASN A 372 18.75 7.56 -16.64
CA ASN A 372 17.44 6.93 -16.58
C ASN A 372 16.66 7.14 -17.88
N LEU A 373 15.80 6.18 -18.20
CA LEU A 373 14.90 6.27 -19.34
C LEU A 373 13.53 6.80 -18.88
N GLU A 374 13.11 7.95 -19.38
CA GLU A 374 11.76 8.48 -19.19
C GLU A 374 10.71 7.50 -19.74
N LEU A 375 9.67 7.21 -18.96
CA LEU A 375 8.70 6.17 -19.26
C LEU A 375 7.40 6.69 -19.84
N ILE A 376 7.07 7.95 -19.61
CA ILE A 376 5.76 8.52 -19.93
C ILE A 376 5.93 9.72 -20.88
N SER A 377 4.94 9.95 -21.73
CA SER A 377 4.92 11.13 -22.59
C SER A 377 4.39 12.39 -21.90
N LYS A 378 3.57 12.24 -20.86
CA LYS A 378 2.97 13.35 -20.11
C LYS A 378 2.51 12.93 -18.72
N ASP A 379 2.96 13.66 -17.71
CA ASP A 379 2.41 13.56 -16.35
C ASP A 379 1.03 14.25 -16.27
N PRO A 380 -0.02 13.57 -15.79
CA PRO A 380 -1.32 14.19 -15.61
C PRO A 380 -1.41 15.05 -14.35
N LEU A 381 -0.51 14.87 -13.37
CA LEU A 381 -0.51 15.69 -12.16
C LEU A 381 0.06 17.08 -12.46
N SER A 382 -0.44 18.09 -11.75
CA SER A 382 0.21 19.39 -11.77
C SER A 382 1.61 19.28 -11.14
N PRO A 383 2.59 20.12 -11.53
CA PRO A 383 3.92 20.08 -10.93
C PRO A 383 3.91 20.16 -9.40
N LEU A 384 3.01 20.98 -8.83
CA LEU A 384 2.88 21.16 -7.39
C LEU A 384 2.36 19.89 -6.69
N VAL A 385 1.37 19.21 -7.28
CA VAL A 385 0.83 17.94 -6.76
C VAL A 385 1.88 16.82 -6.86
N ARG A 386 2.63 16.76 -7.98
CA ARG A 386 3.73 15.80 -8.17
C ARG A 386 4.83 15.99 -7.13
N GLU A 387 5.21 17.23 -6.87
CA GLU A 387 6.20 17.58 -5.85
C GLU A 387 5.71 17.15 -4.46
N GLY A 388 4.48 17.51 -4.08
CA GLY A 388 3.90 17.14 -2.79
C GLY A 388 3.83 15.64 -2.58
N LYS A 389 3.43 14.91 -3.63
CA LYS A 389 3.45 13.44 -3.63
C LYS A 389 4.86 12.90 -3.43
N THR A 390 5.85 13.44 -4.14
CA THR A 390 7.25 13.02 -4.02
C THR A 390 7.76 13.21 -2.59
N ILE A 391 7.50 14.38 -1.99
CA ILE A 391 7.83 14.70 -0.60
C ILE A 391 7.17 13.69 0.36
N PHE A 392 5.87 13.38 0.16
CA PHE A 392 5.11 12.48 1.03
C PHE A 392 5.69 11.05 1.09
N TYR A 393 6.26 10.57 -0.03
CA TYR A 393 6.84 9.23 -0.15
C TYR A 393 8.34 9.17 0.13
N SER A 394 9.03 10.30 0.21
CA SER A 394 10.48 10.36 0.34
C SER A 394 10.90 10.41 1.81
N ALA A 395 11.87 9.57 2.15
CA ALA A 395 12.70 9.73 3.34
C ALA A 395 14.03 10.41 2.98
N ASN A 396 14.35 10.55 1.69
CA ASN A 396 15.57 11.17 1.22
C ASN A 396 15.45 12.70 1.27
N SER A 397 15.70 13.28 2.44
CA SER A 397 15.45 14.72 2.57
C SER A 397 16.53 15.63 1.97
N GLU A 398 17.60 15.08 1.39
CA GLU A 398 18.67 15.88 0.79
C GLU A 398 18.26 16.55 -0.53
N GLU A 399 17.15 16.12 -1.13
CA GLU A 399 16.64 16.65 -2.39
C GLU A 399 15.71 17.86 -2.23
N PHE A 400 15.28 18.17 -1.00
CA PHE A 400 14.32 19.22 -0.70
C PHE A 400 14.97 20.44 -0.04
N ALA A 401 14.19 21.51 0.13
CA ALA A 401 14.66 22.74 0.78
C ALA A 401 15.07 22.51 2.26
N THR A 402 14.45 21.55 2.94
CA THR A 402 14.83 21.13 4.30
C THR A 402 14.54 19.64 4.56
N GLY A 403 15.15 19.14 5.63
CA GLY A 403 14.95 17.81 6.20
C GLY A 403 13.52 17.55 6.65
N ILE A 404 12.64 16.95 5.84
CA ILE A 404 11.30 16.55 6.31
C ILE A 404 11.31 15.30 7.22
N THR A 405 12.40 14.54 7.20
CA THR A 405 12.66 13.44 8.11
C THR A 405 14.13 13.45 8.56
N GLY A 406 14.39 12.97 9.77
CA GLY A 406 15.76 12.82 10.25
C GLY A 406 16.41 11.55 9.71
N ASN A 407 17.65 11.65 9.22
CA ASN A 407 18.50 10.50 8.88
C ASN A 407 17.87 9.44 7.94
N ASN A 408 16.99 9.84 7.02
CA ASN A 408 16.26 8.92 6.12
C ASN A 408 15.50 7.80 6.84
N TRP A 409 15.09 8.03 8.09
CA TRP A 409 14.55 6.97 8.94
C TRP A 409 13.18 6.47 8.48
N MET A 410 12.33 7.38 8.04
CA MET A 410 10.96 7.13 7.63
C MET A 410 10.47 8.21 6.67
N SER A 411 9.40 7.92 5.96
CA SER A 411 8.60 8.88 5.19
C SER A 411 7.20 9.01 5.79
N CYS A 412 6.35 9.91 5.30
CA CYS A 412 4.96 9.98 5.78
C CYS A 412 4.23 8.64 5.61
N ILE A 413 4.56 7.88 4.57
CA ILE A 413 3.90 6.58 4.30
C ILE A 413 4.31 5.46 5.25
N SER A 414 5.36 5.65 6.03
CA SER A 414 5.73 4.71 7.09
C SER A 414 4.63 4.55 8.12
N CYS A 415 3.87 5.63 8.37
CA CYS A 415 2.70 5.63 9.24
C CYS A 415 1.40 5.65 8.45
N HIS A 416 1.39 6.26 7.25
CA HIS A 416 0.21 6.35 6.39
C HIS A 416 0.27 5.36 5.22
N ALA A 417 -0.10 4.11 5.47
CA ALA A 417 -0.03 3.03 4.48
C ALA A 417 -0.90 3.33 3.24
N ASP A 418 -0.28 3.50 2.06
CA ASP A 418 -0.90 4.05 0.84
C ASP A 418 -1.67 5.38 1.06
N GLY A 419 -1.27 6.15 2.07
CA GLY A 419 -1.93 7.39 2.50
C GLY A 419 -3.11 7.22 3.44
N GLU A 420 -3.50 5.99 3.79
CA GLU A 420 -4.57 5.72 4.75
C GLU A 420 -4.03 5.42 6.15
N THR A 421 -4.83 4.75 6.98
CA THR A 421 -4.38 4.18 8.26
C THR A 421 -3.47 2.97 8.04
N ASN A 422 -2.51 2.76 8.94
CA ASN A 422 -1.69 1.54 8.99
C ASN A 422 -2.32 0.39 9.80
N GLY A 423 -3.54 0.57 10.31
CA GLY A 423 -4.27 -0.44 11.08
C GLY A 423 -3.75 -0.64 12.51
N LEU A 424 -2.84 0.21 13.00
CA LEU A 424 -2.24 0.11 14.32
C LEU A 424 -2.59 1.32 15.21
N THR A 425 -2.75 1.04 16.50
CA THR A 425 -2.86 2.05 17.55
C THR A 425 -1.47 2.33 18.12
N LEU A 426 -0.91 3.49 17.79
CA LEU A 426 0.41 3.90 18.25
C LEU A 426 0.35 4.52 19.63
N LYS A 427 1.34 4.28 20.48
CA LYS A 427 1.42 5.00 21.75
C LYS A 427 1.92 6.43 21.50
N THR A 428 1.27 7.43 22.09
CA THR A 428 1.73 8.83 22.05
C THR A 428 1.92 9.36 23.48
N PRO A 429 2.49 10.57 23.66
CA PRO A 429 2.50 11.24 24.97
C PRO A 429 1.11 11.44 25.59
N LYS A 430 0.04 11.43 24.78
CA LYS A 430 -1.37 11.55 25.20
C LYS A 430 -2.06 10.18 25.38
N GLY A 431 -1.32 9.08 25.27
CA GLY A 431 -1.85 7.71 25.29
C GLY A 431 -1.98 7.09 23.91
N PRO A 432 -2.60 5.90 23.79
CA PRO A 432 -2.78 5.20 22.53
C PRO A 432 -3.57 6.06 21.53
N ARG A 433 -3.09 6.20 20.29
CA ARG A 433 -3.76 6.90 19.21
C ARG A 433 -3.63 6.17 17.89
N ASP A 434 -4.74 6.03 17.17
CA ASP A 434 -4.72 5.51 15.81
C ASP A 434 -4.14 6.55 14.84
N VAL A 435 -3.51 6.07 13.76
CA VAL A 435 -3.08 6.94 12.67
C VAL A 435 -4.31 7.38 11.86
N PRO A 436 -4.57 8.69 11.71
CA PRO A 436 -5.69 9.17 10.92
C PRO A 436 -5.49 8.84 9.43
N SER A 437 -6.59 8.55 8.73
CA SER A 437 -6.57 8.42 7.27
C SER A 437 -6.39 9.78 6.62
N ASN A 438 -5.62 9.89 5.52
CA ASN A 438 -5.56 11.13 4.75
C ASN A 438 -6.74 11.29 3.77
N VAL A 439 -7.62 10.29 3.67
CA VAL A 439 -8.84 10.40 2.86
C VAL A 439 -9.67 11.59 3.34
N LEU A 440 -9.82 12.59 2.46
CA LEU A 440 -10.51 13.84 2.74
C LEU A 440 -9.93 14.64 3.91
N THR A 441 -8.64 14.48 4.25
CA THR A 441 -8.02 15.18 5.41
C THR A 441 -8.18 16.69 5.34
N THR A 442 -8.07 17.28 4.14
CA THR A 442 -8.28 18.71 3.90
C THR A 442 -9.74 19.15 4.04
N LYS A 443 -10.67 18.20 4.08
CA LYS A 443 -12.11 18.42 4.27
C LYS A 443 -12.59 18.00 5.65
N THR A 444 -11.78 17.31 6.45
CA THR A 444 -12.15 16.87 7.81
C THR A 444 -11.89 17.90 8.89
N GLY A 445 -11.47 19.11 8.54
CA GLY A 445 -11.20 20.15 9.53
C GLY A 445 -10.03 19.79 10.44
N LEU A 446 -9.73 20.71 11.35
CA LEU A 446 -8.64 20.71 12.33
C LEU A 446 -7.75 19.44 12.33
N PHE A 447 -6.54 19.54 11.77
CA PHE A 447 -5.69 18.43 11.30
C PHE A 447 -5.09 17.49 12.38
N MET A 448 -5.69 17.41 13.56
CA MET A 448 -5.33 16.49 14.64
C MET A 448 -6.56 16.02 15.38
N TRP A 449 -6.48 14.84 16.02
CA TRP A 449 -7.58 14.30 16.82
C TRP A 449 -8.11 15.26 17.89
N ASP A 450 -7.25 16.05 18.53
CA ASP A 450 -7.68 17.06 19.52
C ASP A 450 -8.00 18.42 18.89
N GLY A 451 -8.08 18.49 17.57
CA GLY A 451 -8.34 19.68 16.78
C GLY A 451 -7.31 20.79 16.99
N SER A 452 -6.07 20.46 17.37
CA SER A 452 -5.08 21.46 17.80
C SER A 452 -4.43 22.28 16.69
N ARG A 453 -4.65 21.92 15.42
CA ARG A 453 -4.06 22.54 14.22
C ARG A 453 -5.16 22.98 13.26
N ASP A 454 -5.13 24.21 12.76
CA ASP A 454 -6.03 24.73 11.73
C ASP A 454 -5.34 24.98 10.39
N ASP A 455 -4.00 25.00 10.38
CA ASP A 455 -3.19 25.17 9.18
C ASP A 455 -2.29 23.95 8.93
N PHE A 456 -1.98 23.67 7.66
CA PHE A 456 -1.15 22.52 7.32
C PHE A 456 0.32 22.73 7.69
N THR A 457 0.82 23.97 7.73
CA THR A 457 2.20 24.26 8.19
C THR A 457 2.40 23.93 9.67
N ASP A 458 1.34 23.84 10.48
CA ASP A 458 1.41 23.39 11.88
C ASP A 458 1.91 21.95 12.02
N TYR A 459 1.91 21.16 10.94
CA TYR A 459 2.53 19.83 10.91
C TYR A 459 4.04 19.86 11.10
N LEU A 460 4.69 21.03 11.01
CA LEU A 460 6.07 21.24 11.46
C LEU A 460 6.31 20.64 12.85
N LEU A 461 5.33 20.77 13.76
CA LEU A 461 5.43 20.19 15.10
C LEU A 461 5.45 18.65 15.11
N THR A 462 4.72 18.01 14.19
CA THR A 462 4.75 16.55 14.03
C THR A 462 6.06 16.12 13.38
N VAL A 463 6.51 16.82 12.34
CA VAL A 463 7.80 16.56 11.68
C VAL A 463 8.96 16.63 12.68
N GLN A 464 9.00 17.68 13.51
CA GLN A 464 10.03 17.85 14.53
C GLN A 464 9.96 16.82 15.66
N GLY A 465 8.75 16.50 16.13
CA GLY A 465 8.55 15.63 17.30
C GLY A 465 8.67 14.15 16.99
N GLU A 466 8.14 13.72 15.85
CA GLU A 466 7.93 12.31 15.51
C GLU A 466 8.92 11.83 14.44
N MET A 467 9.20 12.66 13.42
CA MET A 467 10.04 12.29 12.28
C MET A 467 11.49 12.79 12.41
N GLY A 468 11.76 13.70 13.35
CA GLY A 468 13.10 14.27 13.57
C GLY A 468 13.58 15.24 12.50
N GLY A 469 12.69 15.70 11.63
CA GLY A 469 12.98 16.69 10.59
C GLY A 469 12.80 18.14 11.06
N MET A 470 13.28 19.10 10.27
CA MET A 470 12.99 20.55 10.40
C MET A 470 13.30 21.15 11.79
N THR A 471 14.18 20.52 12.57
CA THR A 471 14.47 20.89 13.98
C THR A 471 15.12 22.26 14.15
N GLU A 472 15.66 22.81 13.06
CA GLU A 472 16.28 24.13 13.00
C GLU A 472 15.27 25.29 12.98
N PHE A 473 14.02 25.02 12.60
CA PHE A 473 12.99 26.05 12.51
C PHE A 473 12.29 26.28 13.84
N ASP A 474 11.94 27.55 14.06
CA ASP A 474 11.14 28.01 15.19
C ASP A 474 9.68 28.08 14.75
N PRO A 475 8.80 27.09 15.06
CA PRO A 475 7.39 27.09 14.65
C PRO A 475 6.52 28.32 15.00
N GLY A 476 7.02 29.33 15.72
CA GLY A 476 6.31 30.60 15.97
C GLY A 476 6.81 31.74 15.09
N LYS A 477 7.69 31.45 14.15
CA LYS A 477 8.14 32.37 13.12
C LYS A 477 7.66 31.85 11.76
N PRO A 478 7.40 32.75 10.81
CA PRO A 478 7.18 32.35 9.42
C PRO A 478 8.32 31.46 8.92
N LEU A 479 7.97 30.44 8.16
CA LEU A 479 8.94 29.61 7.47
C LEU A 479 9.57 30.39 6.31
N PRO A 480 10.79 30.01 5.87
CA PRO A 480 11.31 30.46 4.58
C PRO A 480 10.36 30.08 3.44
N GLU A 481 10.32 30.90 2.39
CA GLU A 481 9.38 30.75 1.25
C GLU A 481 9.50 29.39 0.55
N ASP A 482 10.71 28.85 0.42
CA ASP A 482 10.96 27.53 -0.17
C ASP A 482 10.48 26.37 0.72
N VAL A 483 10.50 26.54 2.04
CA VAL A 483 9.95 25.55 2.99
C VAL A 483 8.42 25.66 3.06
N GLU A 484 7.88 26.87 2.99
CA GLU A 484 6.42 27.09 2.89
C GLU A 484 5.87 26.46 1.60
N HIS A 485 6.58 26.61 0.48
CA HIS A 485 6.25 25.94 -0.79
C HIS A 485 6.20 24.41 -0.67
N MET A 486 7.07 23.78 0.14
CA MET A 486 6.99 22.34 0.39
C MET A 486 5.66 21.95 1.06
N TYR A 487 5.18 22.74 2.02
CA TYR A 487 3.88 22.52 2.65
C TYR A 487 2.72 22.78 1.69
N ASP A 488 2.82 23.80 0.83
CA ASP A 488 1.84 24.05 -0.23
C ASP A 488 1.77 22.87 -1.21
N ALA A 489 2.91 22.30 -1.57
CA ALA A 489 3.00 21.13 -2.42
C ALA A 489 2.32 19.91 -1.78
N MET A 490 2.68 19.61 -0.52
CA MET A 490 2.05 18.52 0.24
C MET A 490 0.55 18.73 0.43
N PHE A 491 0.11 19.95 0.73
CA PHE A 491 -1.31 20.28 0.84
C PHE A 491 -2.03 20.10 -0.49
N ALA A 492 -1.44 20.56 -1.60
CA ALA A 492 -2.00 20.36 -2.93
C ALA A 492 -2.17 18.87 -3.27
N TYR A 493 -1.20 18.03 -2.88
CA TYR A 493 -1.31 16.58 -3.00
C TYR A 493 -2.44 16.00 -2.14
N LEU A 494 -2.56 16.41 -0.88
CA LEU A 494 -3.63 15.93 0.01
C LEU A 494 -5.02 16.44 -0.36
N ASP A 495 -5.11 17.62 -0.99
CA ASP A 495 -6.38 18.22 -1.44
C ASP A 495 -6.84 17.68 -2.80
N ASP A 496 -5.92 17.12 -3.58
CA ASP A 496 -6.22 16.54 -4.88
C ASP A 496 -7.15 15.31 -4.74
N PRO A 497 -8.32 15.32 -5.38
CA PRO A 497 -9.35 14.28 -5.17
C PRO A 497 -8.96 12.90 -5.72
N ASP A 498 -7.99 12.84 -6.64
CA ASP A 498 -7.52 11.60 -7.24
C ASP A 498 -6.34 10.99 -6.46
N SER A 499 -5.74 11.74 -5.52
CA SER A 499 -4.61 11.28 -4.71
C SER A 499 -5.03 10.25 -3.65
N PHE A 500 -6.13 10.52 -2.94
CA PHE A 500 -6.73 9.60 -1.95
C PHE A 500 -8.25 9.49 -2.17
N PRO A 501 -8.69 8.85 -3.26
CA PRO A 501 -10.11 8.70 -3.54
C PRO A 501 -10.77 7.90 -2.42
N VAL A 502 -11.98 8.30 -2.05
CA VAL A 502 -12.71 7.66 -0.95
C VAL A 502 -13.01 6.19 -1.32
N PRO A 503 -12.65 5.22 -0.47
CA PRO A 503 -12.76 3.81 -0.82
C PRO A 503 -14.24 3.38 -0.91
N LYS A 504 -14.60 2.78 -2.05
CA LYS A 504 -15.96 2.27 -2.32
C LYS A 504 -16.33 1.17 -1.33
N SER A 505 -17.49 1.28 -0.69
CA SER A 505 -17.93 0.28 0.26
C SER A 505 -18.31 -1.06 -0.41
N PRO A 506 -17.79 -2.20 0.07
CA PRO A 506 -18.27 -3.53 -0.32
C PRO A 506 -19.64 -3.87 0.30
N TYR A 507 -20.18 -3.01 1.18
CA TYR A 507 -21.44 -3.24 1.89
C TYR A 507 -22.65 -2.64 1.17
N ARG A 508 -22.52 -2.34 -0.12
CA ARG A 508 -23.61 -1.93 -1.01
C ARG A 508 -24.02 -3.07 -1.93
N THR A 509 -25.20 -2.94 -2.54
CA THR A 509 -25.60 -3.82 -3.64
C THR A 509 -24.69 -3.60 -4.86
N LYS A 510 -24.71 -4.55 -5.81
CA LYS A 510 -23.89 -4.45 -7.04
C LYS A 510 -24.16 -3.20 -7.89
N ASP A 511 -25.35 -2.61 -7.79
CA ASP A 511 -25.71 -1.36 -8.48
C ASP A 511 -25.37 -0.10 -7.65
N GLY A 512 -24.73 -0.26 -6.49
CA GLY A 512 -24.33 0.84 -5.60
C GLY A 512 -25.43 1.36 -4.69
N SER A 513 -26.63 0.77 -4.70
CA SER A 513 -27.70 1.15 -3.77
C SER A 513 -27.46 0.58 -2.36
N LEU A 514 -28.14 1.16 -1.36
CA LEU A 514 -28.14 0.64 -0.01
C LEU A 514 -28.95 -0.66 0.06
N THR A 515 -28.49 -1.61 0.88
CA THR A 515 -29.30 -2.79 1.22
C THR A 515 -30.57 -2.34 1.99
N SER A 516 -31.59 -3.21 2.06
CA SER A 516 -32.78 -2.88 2.86
C SER A 516 -32.46 -2.63 4.33
N THR A 517 -31.48 -3.35 4.87
CA THR A 517 -31.05 -3.23 6.26
C THR A 517 -30.27 -1.93 6.48
N ALA A 518 -29.40 -1.54 5.53
CA ALA A 518 -28.72 -0.25 5.55
C ALA A 518 -29.70 0.93 5.42
N GLU A 519 -30.79 0.79 4.65
CA GLU A 519 -31.83 1.84 4.59
C GLU A 519 -32.59 2.00 5.91
N ASP A 520 -32.91 0.89 6.60
CA ASP A 520 -33.44 0.96 7.96
C ASP A 520 -32.42 1.58 8.93
N GLY A 521 -31.14 1.23 8.77
CA GLY A 521 -30.02 1.80 9.50
C GLY A 521 -29.90 3.30 9.32
N ARG A 522 -30.07 3.80 8.10
CA ARG A 522 -30.05 5.23 7.77
C ARG A 522 -31.14 5.99 8.51
N LYS A 523 -32.37 5.47 8.53
CA LYS A 523 -33.49 6.09 9.28
C LYS A 523 -33.20 6.15 10.77
N LEU A 524 -32.58 5.10 11.33
CA LEU A 524 -32.16 5.09 12.73
C LEU A 524 -31.04 6.11 12.99
N PHE A 525 -30.04 6.17 12.11
CA PHE A 525 -28.91 7.10 12.15
C PHE A 525 -29.36 8.56 12.14
N GLU A 526 -30.22 8.92 11.17
CA GLU A 526 -30.77 10.27 10.98
C GLU A 526 -31.78 10.63 12.09
N GLY A 527 -32.57 9.65 12.55
CA GLY A 527 -33.67 9.85 13.51
C GLY A 527 -33.30 9.52 14.96
N LYS A 528 -33.54 8.27 15.37
CA LYS A 528 -33.47 7.84 16.77
C LYS A 528 -32.08 8.09 17.38
N ALA A 529 -31.02 7.82 16.62
CA ALA A 529 -29.64 8.06 17.06
C ALA A 529 -29.29 9.55 17.00
N GLY A 530 -29.65 10.22 15.91
CA GLY A 530 -29.29 11.60 15.68
C GLY A 530 -27.78 11.77 15.44
N CYS A 531 -27.13 10.76 14.86
CA CYS A 531 -25.71 10.80 14.49
C CYS A 531 -25.40 11.92 13.50
N ILE A 532 -26.42 12.37 12.74
CA ILE A 532 -26.33 13.52 11.83
C ILE A 532 -26.00 14.83 12.55
N ALA A 533 -26.13 14.92 13.88
CA ALA A 533 -25.73 16.12 14.61
C ALA A 533 -24.24 16.44 14.43
N CYS A 534 -23.39 15.40 14.46
CA CYS A 534 -21.95 15.49 14.26
C CYS A 534 -21.54 15.07 12.83
N HIS A 535 -22.30 14.19 12.18
CA HIS A 535 -21.94 13.64 10.86
C HIS A 535 -22.87 14.12 9.73
N ALA A 536 -23.22 15.41 9.74
CA ALA A 536 -24.02 16.03 8.69
C ALA A 536 -23.24 16.34 7.40
N GLY A 537 -23.99 16.66 6.34
CA GLY A 537 -23.44 17.21 5.10
C GLY A 537 -22.74 16.17 4.25
N THR A 538 -22.12 16.65 3.16
CA THR A 538 -21.49 15.76 2.16
C THR A 538 -20.15 15.19 2.61
N GLN A 539 -19.56 15.72 3.69
CA GLN A 539 -18.30 15.21 4.24
C GLN A 539 -18.51 14.29 5.45
N PHE A 540 -19.75 14.10 5.93
CA PHE A 540 -20.05 13.30 7.13
C PHE A 540 -19.21 13.68 8.37
N THR A 541 -18.96 14.97 8.54
CA THR A 541 -18.30 15.58 9.70
C THR A 541 -18.80 17.01 9.85
N ASP A 542 -18.86 17.50 11.09
CA ASP A 542 -19.16 18.89 11.42
C ASP A 542 -17.91 19.74 11.67
N SER A 543 -16.70 19.15 11.61
CA SER A 543 -15.43 19.86 11.71
C SER A 543 -15.28 20.97 10.67
N VAL A 544 -15.91 20.82 9.49
CA VAL A 544 -15.99 21.86 8.45
C VAL A 544 -16.69 23.15 8.89
N LYS A 545 -17.37 23.14 10.05
CA LYS A 545 -18.04 24.32 10.61
C LYS A 545 -17.15 25.12 11.57
N ALA A 546 -15.98 24.61 11.92
CA ALA A 546 -14.99 25.30 12.75
C ALA A 546 -14.24 26.36 11.93
N ILE A 547 -14.98 27.33 11.36
CA ILE A 547 -14.47 28.37 10.46
C ILE A 547 -14.59 29.77 11.05
N ASP A 548 -13.72 30.67 10.61
CA ASP A 548 -13.76 32.10 10.91
C ASP A 548 -14.80 32.84 10.06
N LYS A 549 -14.85 34.18 10.20
CA LYS A 549 -15.77 35.04 9.44
C LYS A 549 -15.51 35.05 7.92
N ASN A 550 -14.34 34.60 7.47
CA ASN A 550 -13.94 34.53 6.07
C ASN A 550 -14.14 33.11 5.50
N GLY A 551 -14.47 32.14 6.34
CA GLY A 551 -14.68 30.75 5.95
C GLY A 551 -13.44 29.87 6.03
N HIS A 552 -12.34 30.36 6.62
CA HIS A 552 -11.14 29.55 6.85
C HIS A 552 -11.26 28.77 8.15
N LEU A 553 -10.71 27.55 8.19
CA LEU A 553 -10.64 26.77 9.42
C LEU A 553 -9.97 27.59 10.53
N THR A 554 -10.48 27.47 11.75
CA THR A 554 -9.94 28.19 12.89
C THR A 554 -10.07 27.40 14.18
N THR A 555 -8.98 27.41 14.92
CA THR A 555 -8.90 26.90 16.29
C THR A 555 -9.63 27.77 17.31
N SER A 556 -10.08 28.98 16.94
CA SER A 556 -10.84 29.88 17.81
C SER A 556 -12.31 29.49 17.97
N ASN A 557 -12.84 28.61 17.12
CA ASN A 557 -14.22 28.14 17.16
C ASN A 557 -14.28 26.64 17.43
N THR A 558 -14.25 26.27 18.71
CA THR A 558 -14.19 24.87 19.15
C THR A 558 -15.55 24.26 19.44
N ASN A 559 -16.66 24.87 18.99
CA ASN A 559 -18.02 24.38 19.26
C ASN A 559 -18.35 23.04 18.56
N TYR A 560 -17.45 22.56 17.71
CA TYR A 560 -17.57 21.33 16.92
C TYR A 560 -16.54 20.27 17.32
N LEU A 561 -15.91 20.45 18.49
CA LEU A 561 -15.17 19.38 19.15
C LEU A 561 -16.10 18.67 20.13
N HIS A 562 -16.02 17.36 20.24
CA HIS A 562 -17.00 16.55 20.96
C HIS A 562 -16.35 15.56 21.93
N ASP A 563 -17.01 15.29 23.06
CA ASP A 563 -16.66 14.17 23.93
C ASP A 563 -17.15 12.86 23.32
N ILE A 564 -16.20 12.03 22.91
CA ILE A 564 -16.44 10.72 22.29
C ILE A 564 -16.05 9.56 23.21
N GLY A 565 -15.79 9.82 24.50
CA GLY A 565 -15.63 8.77 25.52
C GLY A 565 -14.32 7.97 25.43
N THR A 566 -13.29 8.60 24.87
CA THR A 566 -11.95 7.99 24.66
C THR A 566 -10.82 8.79 25.30
N THR A 567 -11.17 9.65 26.24
CA THR A 567 -10.26 10.33 27.16
C THR A 567 -9.60 9.33 28.10
N ASN A 568 -8.31 9.51 28.38
CA ASN A 568 -7.57 8.68 29.33
C ASN A 568 -6.72 9.52 30.32
N PRO A 569 -6.18 8.95 31.41
CA PRO A 569 -5.44 9.72 32.40
C PRO A 569 -4.16 10.41 31.90
N LEU A 570 -3.61 10.00 30.76
CA LEU A 570 -2.46 10.64 30.12
C LEU A 570 -2.85 11.88 29.32
N ASP A 571 -4.13 12.02 28.94
CA ASP A 571 -4.64 13.26 28.38
C ASP A 571 -4.50 14.38 29.42
N LYS A 572 -3.77 15.43 29.06
CA LYS A 572 -3.59 16.62 29.88
C LYS A 572 -4.14 17.83 29.15
N PRO A 573 -4.88 18.72 29.85
CA PRO A 573 -5.26 19.99 29.26
C PRO A 573 -4.01 20.73 28.79
N SER A 574 -4.06 21.25 27.57
CA SER A 574 -3.04 22.13 27.03
C SER A 574 -3.55 23.57 27.13
N LYS A 575 -2.67 24.52 27.44
CA LYS A 575 -2.99 25.95 27.29
C LYS A 575 -2.71 26.47 25.87
N GLY A 576 -2.47 25.54 24.93
CA GLY A 576 -1.77 25.79 23.69
C GLY A 576 -0.29 25.40 23.80
N ASN A 577 0.43 25.39 22.69
CA ASN A 577 1.84 25.02 22.70
C ASN A 577 2.68 26.16 23.30
N ALA A 578 3.20 25.93 24.50
CA ALA A 578 3.97 26.90 25.26
C ALA A 578 5.29 27.32 24.58
N ARG A 579 5.75 26.63 23.53
CA ARG A 579 6.95 27.07 22.81
C ARG A 579 6.77 28.43 22.12
N GLN A 580 5.56 28.87 21.73
CA GLN A 580 5.41 29.96 20.72
C GLN A 580 4.18 30.88 20.78
N GLY A 581 3.45 30.98 21.89
CA GLY A 581 2.33 31.93 21.98
C GLY A 581 1.10 31.58 21.12
N PHE A 582 1.07 30.37 20.56
CA PHE A 582 -0.14 29.75 20.01
C PHE A 582 -1.11 29.48 21.17
N THR A 583 -2.03 30.42 21.42
CA THR A 583 -3.03 30.30 22.50
C THR A 583 -4.21 29.47 22.03
N ASN A 584 -3.98 28.17 21.87
CA ASN A 584 -5.01 27.22 21.48
C ASN A 584 -5.30 26.22 22.61
N PRO A 585 -5.99 26.64 23.69
CA PRO A 585 -6.24 25.76 24.82
C PRO A 585 -7.09 24.56 24.40
N ARG A 586 -6.72 23.38 24.90
CA ARG A 586 -7.45 22.14 24.71
C ARG A 586 -7.72 21.52 26.07
N ASP A 587 -8.97 21.14 26.30
CA ASP A 587 -9.28 20.24 27.39
C ASP A 587 -9.01 18.80 26.97
N THR A 588 -9.36 17.86 27.84
CA THR A 588 -9.10 16.44 27.61
C THR A 588 -10.29 15.70 27.02
N LEU A 589 -11.45 16.35 26.90
CA LEU A 589 -12.71 15.70 26.56
C LEU A 589 -13.07 15.90 25.09
N HIS A 590 -12.76 17.06 24.51
CA HIS A 590 -13.27 17.40 23.18
C HIS A 590 -12.26 17.10 22.07
N PHE A 591 -12.68 16.22 21.14
CA PHE A 591 -11.92 15.77 19.98
C PHE A 591 -12.62 16.19 18.67
N ASP A 592 -11.84 16.32 17.61
CA ASP A 592 -12.33 16.58 16.27
C ASP A 592 -13.08 15.35 15.73
N VAL A 593 -14.13 15.58 14.95
CA VAL A 593 -15.00 14.51 14.45
C VAL A 593 -14.51 14.07 13.07
N PRO A 594 -13.97 12.84 12.93
CA PRO A 594 -13.54 12.37 11.62
C PRO A 594 -14.74 12.19 10.67
N THR A 595 -14.46 12.26 9.38
CA THR A 595 -15.42 11.84 8.34
C THR A 595 -15.83 10.38 8.53
N LEU A 596 -17.11 10.06 8.27
CA LEU A 596 -17.55 8.67 8.13
C LEU A 596 -17.37 8.12 6.71
N ARG A 597 -16.96 8.95 5.75
CA ARG A 597 -16.73 8.51 4.37
C ARG A 597 -15.50 7.60 4.32
N GLY A 598 -15.67 6.38 3.81
CA GLY A 598 -14.61 5.38 3.79
C GLY A 598 -14.27 4.75 5.14
N VAL A 599 -15.01 5.09 6.22
CA VAL A 599 -14.73 4.61 7.58
C VAL A 599 -14.78 3.09 7.70
N TRP A 600 -15.58 2.43 6.85
CA TRP A 600 -15.67 0.97 6.80
C TRP A 600 -14.30 0.28 6.63
N ALA A 601 -13.33 0.98 6.02
CA ALA A 601 -11.99 0.48 5.75
C ALA A 601 -10.96 0.91 6.80
N SER A 602 -11.31 1.73 7.79
CA SER A 602 -10.33 2.43 8.63
C SER A 602 -10.14 1.84 10.03
N ALA A 603 -10.61 0.62 10.30
CA ALA A 603 -10.47 -0.03 11.61
C ALA A 603 -8.99 -0.15 12.04
N PRO A 604 -8.69 -0.12 13.36
CA PRO A 604 -9.61 0.09 14.48
C PRO A 604 -10.22 1.51 14.51
N TYR A 605 -11.26 1.67 15.31
CA TYR A 605 -12.09 2.86 15.39
C TYR A 605 -11.94 3.55 16.76
N LEU A 606 -12.36 4.81 16.80
CA LEU A 606 -12.09 5.79 17.86
C LEU A 606 -10.64 6.22 17.89
N HIS A 607 -10.37 7.44 18.34
CA HIS A 607 -9.02 8.00 18.29
C HIS A 607 -8.00 7.22 19.11
N ASP A 608 -8.42 6.38 20.07
CA ASP A 608 -7.55 5.54 20.92
C ASP A 608 -7.52 4.06 20.50
N GLY A 609 -8.11 3.71 19.36
CA GLY A 609 -8.12 2.33 18.82
C GLY A 609 -8.91 1.32 19.63
N SER A 610 -9.76 1.80 20.53
CA SER A 610 -10.42 0.95 21.52
C SER A 610 -11.70 0.26 21.03
N ALA A 611 -12.10 0.47 19.78
CA ALA A 611 -13.22 -0.22 19.15
C ALA A 611 -12.77 -0.88 17.84
N ASN A 612 -12.85 -2.20 17.73
CA ASN A 612 -12.51 -2.92 16.49
C ASN A 612 -13.66 -2.95 15.49
N THR A 613 -14.88 -2.60 15.94
CA THR A 613 -16.09 -2.62 15.12
C THR A 613 -16.93 -1.36 15.30
N ILE A 614 -17.69 -0.98 14.27
CA ILE A 614 -18.62 0.16 14.33
C ILE A 614 -19.72 -0.10 15.39
N GLU A 615 -20.12 -1.35 15.62
CA GLU A 615 -21.06 -1.71 16.68
C GLU A 615 -20.52 -1.35 18.08
N GLU A 616 -19.23 -1.59 18.33
CA GLU A 616 -18.57 -1.20 19.59
C GLU A 616 -18.54 0.32 19.76
N VAL A 617 -18.27 1.06 18.68
CA VAL A 617 -18.36 2.53 18.65
C VAL A 617 -19.75 2.99 19.10
N ILE A 618 -20.81 2.48 18.47
CA ILE A 618 -22.20 2.86 18.78
C ILE A 618 -22.58 2.47 20.22
N LYS A 619 -22.07 1.35 20.72
CA LYS A 619 -22.30 0.91 22.10
C LYS A 619 -21.61 1.83 23.12
N ARG A 620 -20.45 2.40 22.77
CA ARG A 620 -19.61 3.21 23.64
C ARG A 620 -19.98 4.68 23.65
N ILE A 621 -20.25 5.30 22.50
CA ILE A 621 -20.62 6.73 22.38
C ILE A 621 -22.07 6.99 22.87
N ARG A 622 -22.54 6.25 23.89
CA ARG A 622 -23.86 6.50 24.49
C ARG A 622 -23.82 7.80 25.28
N TYR A 623 -24.26 8.87 24.64
CA TYR A 623 -24.50 10.17 25.29
C TYR A 623 -25.59 10.07 26.36
N GLU A 624 -25.45 10.86 27.42
CA GLU A 624 -26.50 11.03 28.43
C GLU A 624 -27.80 11.55 27.77
N GLY A 625 -28.93 10.90 28.06
CA GLY A 625 -30.26 11.34 27.61
C GLY A 625 -30.77 10.78 26.27
N LYS A 626 -30.02 9.92 25.57
CA LYS A 626 -30.50 9.22 24.36
C LYS A 626 -31.15 7.86 24.68
N PRO A 627 -32.19 7.44 23.92
CA PRO A 627 -32.85 6.16 24.16
C PRO A 627 -31.91 4.97 23.88
N ALA A 628 -32.00 3.92 24.68
CA ALA A 628 -31.24 2.70 24.46
C ALA A 628 -31.57 2.08 23.08
N PHE A 629 -30.53 1.65 22.37
CA PHE A 629 -30.67 0.83 21.16
C PHE A 629 -30.70 -0.65 21.53
N THR A 630 -31.56 -1.40 20.84
CA THR A 630 -31.47 -2.86 20.79
C THR A 630 -30.26 -3.28 19.95
N ASP A 631 -29.75 -4.50 20.14
CA ASP A 631 -28.64 -5.00 19.32
C ASP A 631 -28.99 -5.01 17.82
N GLY A 632 -30.25 -5.29 17.47
CA GLY A 632 -30.73 -5.23 16.08
C GLY A 632 -30.71 -3.82 15.49
N GLU A 633 -31.00 -2.79 16.28
CA GLU A 633 -30.87 -1.40 15.84
C GLU A 633 -29.40 -1.00 15.66
N ILE A 634 -28.51 -1.43 16.56
CA ILE A 634 -27.07 -1.17 16.46
C ILE A 634 -26.50 -1.79 15.18
N LEU A 635 -26.84 -3.05 14.89
CA LEU A 635 -26.42 -3.73 13.66
C LEU A 635 -26.87 -2.99 12.40
N LYS A 636 -28.13 -2.52 12.37
CA LYS A 636 -28.66 -1.74 11.25
C LYS A 636 -27.90 -0.43 11.06
N ILE A 637 -27.67 0.33 12.12
CA ILE A 637 -26.89 1.58 12.06
C ILE A 637 -25.47 1.29 11.58
N ALA A 638 -24.82 0.25 12.13
CA ALA A 638 -23.48 -0.14 11.73
C ALA A 638 -23.41 -0.56 10.25
N GLU A 639 -24.40 -1.30 9.75
CA GLU A 639 -24.50 -1.64 8.33
C GLU A 639 -24.62 -0.37 7.47
N TYR A 640 -25.47 0.59 7.84
CA TYR A 640 -25.54 1.87 7.13
C TYR A 640 -24.20 2.61 7.11
N VAL A 641 -23.53 2.74 8.26
CA VAL A 641 -22.24 3.42 8.36
C VAL A 641 -21.18 2.71 7.50
N ARG A 642 -21.17 1.37 7.48
CA ARG A 642 -20.30 0.61 6.59
C ARG A 642 -20.61 0.88 5.12
N SER A 643 -21.88 1.06 4.76
CA SER A 643 -22.32 1.35 3.40
C SER A 643 -22.16 2.82 3.01
N ILE A 644 -21.58 3.72 3.82
CA ILE A 644 -21.28 5.08 3.38
C ILE A 644 -20.14 5.00 2.34
N GLU A 645 -20.34 5.65 1.18
CA GLU A 645 -19.63 5.45 -0.12
C GLU A 645 -20.05 4.22 -0.91
#